data_AF-A0A6N9BTI5-F1
#
_entry.id   AF-A0A6N9BTI5-F1
#
_cell.length_a   1.000
_cell.length_b   1.000
_cell.length_c   1.000
_cell.angle_alpha   90.00
_cell.angle_beta   90.00
_cell.angle_gamma   90.00
#
_symmetry.space_group_name_H-M   'P 1'
#
loop_
_entity.id
_entity.type
_entity.pdbx_description
1 polymer ?
#
loop_
_entity_poly.entity_id
_entity_poly.type
_entity_poly.pdbx_seq_one_letter_code
_entity_poly.pdbx_strand_id
1 'polypeptide(L)'
;MAAASDPLHQGFVRVVSRSSEAGEVTIEPVDDSGTRYGPITLALAPGQTMHFNSDDLEYGNADKGLSGGVGPGEGQWRLELSSDLDFDVLSYMRHRGDGYLTSLHDLVPQVDGVYYVAFLNPGSNAAQVGMLRLTNPGSDATEVEITGLDDRGETPGTAVTLTLEARASRTVTAAELESGSADGLSGALGDGAGKWRLHVRADGPVRVMSLLRSPTGHLSNLSSVPEPTVTGDLTAYRVLWFPSGGLAEQGNQGFVRVINHSQREGTVEIRVFWPRVATFWGRPAGWPWGTTNTGWRSVELSIGANSVAHFNSQDLAAGNSDKGLPNGVGWGGSLLQLRLRSELDIEVLSYLRTKDGFVTSVHDPVPRAGDVHHVAFLNPGSNQAQRSVIALFNSRADEAVVRIDAVDDHGASPGSPIEFEMDEKEALLLAVPDLEVGRRPGAFSPGHWAYRLVSGALGDGVGKWRLRVESDRPIQVMSLLLSPTGHVTNLSSAPGAVLPDPEVPLPPNPAIGSEAVHIPDSHLRRMVAAALGKTEGSPISPAEMARLKVLDQASSYPWVVSEDEDDRLYVDDLAGLEAAVNLEGLYLASTGEEDLTPLAGLTNLRALHFDGSDIADLAPLAGLTNLRALGLPDSFVTDISALAGLANLEVLDLDYNGITDLRPLAGLTELRVLQLRGCGEYPIMCALPPLAGLTRLEKLVITGDLAHLSGLPNLRTLEVDGNVLDLNITALGQMPRLRVLRGGGAGDDLSPLIRLTGLTVLELQGVSATLAPLSRLPGLLELQIEGGEVEDISVLSAMTGLAKVFLADNRIANLAPLVANAGLGEHDLVHLRGNPLTDESLNQHIPALRARGVIVTLTQ
;
A
#
# COMPACT_ATOMS: atom_id res chain seq x y z
N MET A 1 10.90 16.78 -25.08
CA MET A 1 11.25 15.36 -24.90
C MET A 1 12.75 15.22 -25.20
N ALA A 2 13.54 14.51 -24.40
CA ALA A 2 14.99 14.36 -24.67
C ALA A 2 15.22 13.48 -25.91
N ALA A 3 16.36 13.64 -26.59
CA ALA A 3 16.83 12.68 -27.58
C ALA A 3 17.26 11.35 -26.92
N ALA A 4 17.26 10.26 -27.66
CA ALA A 4 17.73 8.96 -27.18
C ALA A 4 19.21 9.01 -26.77
N SER A 5 20.00 9.84 -27.44
CA SER A 5 21.42 10.08 -27.16
C SER A 5 21.71 10.89 -25.88
N ASP A 6 20.68 11.45 -25.20
CA ASP A 6 20.88 12.18 -23.95
C ASP A 6 21.31 11.22 -22.82
N PRO A 7 22.49 11.44 -22.20
CA PRO A 7 23.05 10.51 -21.20
C PRO A 7 22.40 10.64 -19.82
N LEU A 8 21.69 11.74 -19.53
CA LEU A 8 21.06 12.00 -18.23
C LEU A 8 19.55 11.83 -18.29
N HIS A 9 18.94 12.10 -19.43
CA HIS A 9 17.49 12.13 -19.59
C HIS A 9 17.01 11.15 -20.65
N GLN A 10 15.80 10.62 -20.43
CA GLN A 10 15.03 9.91 -21.43
C GLN A 10 13.67 10.58 -21.55
N GLY A 11 13.25 10.86 -22.78
CA GLY A 11 11.91 11.34 -23.03
C GLY A 11 10.87 10.25 -22.82
N PHE A 12 9.69 10.57 -22.30
CA PHE A 12 8.58 9.62 -22.16
C PHE A 12 7.25 10.31 -22.45
N VAL A 13 6.45 9.75 -23.35
CA VAL A 13 5.14 10.27 -23.74
C VAL A 13 4.10 9.18 -23.57
N ARG A 14 2.94 9.53 -23.01
CA ARG A 14 1.79 8.65 -22.79
C ARG A 14 0.59 9.28 -23.48
N VAL A 15 -0.11 8.50 -24.29
CA VAL A 15 -1.26 8.89 -25.10
C VAL A 15 -2.46 8.09 -24.62
N VAL A 16 -3.48 8.77 -24.14
CA VAL A 16 -4.64 8.18 -23.46
C VAL A 16 -5.87 8.38 -24.34
N SER A 17 -6.39 7.32 -24.94
CA SER A 17 -7.66 7.40 -25.67
C SER A 17 -8.82 7.60 -24.71
N ARG A 18 -9.67 8.58 -24.99
CA ARG A 18 -11.02 8.72 -24.41
C ARG A 18 -12.11 8.22 -25.35
N SER A 19 -11.77 7.99 -26.62
CA SER A 19 -12.69 7.47 -27.63
C SER A 19 -13.15 6.04 -27.35
N SER A 20 -14.41 5.75 -27.69
CA SER A 20 -14.96 4.39 -27.78
C SER A 20 -14.67 3.71 -29.12
N GLU A 21 -14.00 4.39 -30.05
CA GLU A 21 -13.57 3.87 -31.35
C GLU A 21 -12.05 3.65 -31.39
N ALA A 22 -11.60 2.70 -32.22
CA ALA A 22 -10.19 2.50 -32.54
C ALA A 22 -9.74 3.48 -33.62
N GLY A 23 -8.47 3.88 -33.60
CA GLY A 23 -7.91 4.77 -34.62
C GLY A 23 -6.39 4.90 -34.51
N GLU A 24 -5.84 5.88 -35.22
CA GLU A 24 -4.41 6.19 -35.21
C GLU A 24 -4.17 7.63 -34.77
N VAL A 25 -3.15 7.84 -33.95
CA VAL A 25 -2.61 9.17 -33.64
C VAL A 25 -1.38 9.40 -34.50
N THR A 26 -1.43 10.44 -35.33
CA THR A 26 -0.30 10.91 -36.12
C THR A 26 0.65 11.67 -35.20
N ILE A 27 1.95 11.36 -35.30
CA ILE A 27 3.02 11.99 -34.53
C ILE A 27 4.00 12.62 -35.53
N GLU A 28 4.16 13.94 -35.43
CA GLU A 28 5.18 14.71 -36.15
C GLU A 28 6.25 15.23 -35.16
N PRO A 29 7.39 14.54 -35.03
CA PRO A 29 8.53 15.05 -34.29
C PRO A 29 9.16 16.26 -34.97
N VAL A 30 9.54 17.23 -34.16
CA VAL A 30 10.28 18.44 -34.54
C VAL A 30 11.45 18.59 -33.57
N ASP A 31 12.65 18.78 -34.07
CA ASP A 31 13.85 18.96 -33.23
C ASP A 31 14.07 20.44 -32.83
N ASP A 32 15.15 20.75 -32.11
CA ASP A 32 15.42 22.13 -31.66
C ASP A 32 15.67 23.11 -32.82
N SER A 33 16.21 22.60 -33.95
CA SER A 33 16.42 23.39 -35.16
C SER A 33 15.13 23.78 -35.89
N GLY A 34 14.00 23.17 -35.51
CA GLY A 34 12.72 23.30 -36.21
C GLY A 34 12.55 22.29 -37.35
N THR A 35 13.48 21.36 -37.54
CA THR A 35 13.42 20.31 -38.57
C THR A 35 12.34 19.30 -38.21
N ARG A 36 11.43 19.02 -39.15
CA ARG A 36 10.37 18.00 -39.00
C ARG A 36 10.84 16.64 -39.49
N TYR A 37 10.43 15.61 -38.77
CA TYR A 37 10.66 14.20 -39.10
C TYR A 37 9.32 13.45 -39.11
N GLY A 38 9.25 12.31 -39.80
CA GLY A 38 7.99 11.57 -39.96
C GLY A 38 7.04 12.18 -41.02
N PRO A 39 5.71 12.05 -40.86
CA PRO A 39 5.01 11.52 -39.70
C PRO A 39 5.23 10.01 -39.47
N ILE A 40 5.04 9.59 -38.22
CA ILE A 40 4.78 8.19 -37.84
C ILE A 40 3.39 8.11 -37.19
N THR A 41 2.77 6.93 -37.17
CA THR A 41 1.49 6.74 -36.50
C THR A 41 1.60 5.81 -35.29
N LEU A 42 0.71 6.00 -34.33
CA LEU A 42 0.51 5.17 -33.14
C LEU A 42 -0.93 4.65 -33.17
N ALA A 43 -1.11 3.34 -33.33
CA ALA A 43 -2.43 2.72 -33.26
C ALA A 43 -2.95 2.69 -31.81
N LEU A 44 -4.23 3.04 -31.63
CA LEU A 44 -4.95 3.00 -30.35
C LEU A 44 -6.28 2.25 -30.50
N ALA A 45 -6.53 1.31 -29.59
CA ALA A 45 -7.83 0.71 -29.38
C ALA A 45 -8.75 1.64 -28.53
N PRO A 46 -10.07 1.36 -28.46
CA PRO A 46 -11.00 2.12 -27.62
C PRO A 46 -10.54 2.21 -26.16
N GLY A 47 -10.54 3.40 -25.57
CA GLY A 47 -10.13 3.63 -24.18
C GLY A 47 -8.66 3.30 -23.82
N GLN A 48 -7.87 2.81 -24.78
CA GLN A 48 -6.50 2.32 -24.56
C GLN A 48 -5.54 3.47 -24.23
N THR A 49 -4.58 3.19 -23.35
CA THR A 49 -3.45 4.05 -23.07
C THR A 49 -2.15 3.42 -23.56
N MET A 50 -1.49 4.07 -24.52
CA MET A 50 -0.17 3.66 -25.01
C MET A 50 0.91 4.63 -24.54
N HIS A 51 2.16 4.17 -24.54
CA HIS A 51 3.29 5.02 -24.17
C HIS A 51 4.55 4.64 -24.96
N PHE A 52 5.37 5.64 -25.26
CA PHE A 52 6.65 5.45 -25.92
C PHE A 52 7.71 6.39 -25.33
N ASN A 53 8.97 5.98 -25.37
CA ASN A 53 10.11 6.76 -24.92
C ASN A 53 10.93 7.30 -26.11
N SER A 54 12.00 8.04 -25.81
CA SER A 54 12.85 8.67 -26.85
C SER A 54 13.56 7.65 -27.75
N ASP A 55 13.93 6.50 -27.19
CA ASP A 55 14.56 5.40 -27.91
C ASP A 55 13.53 4.68 -28.81
N ASP A 56 12.29 4.47 -28.32
CA ASP A 56 11.16 3.97 -29.12
C ASP A 56 10.83 4.92 -30.30
N LEU A 57 10.96 6.23 -30.09
CA LEU A 57 10.71 7.26 -31.12
C LEU A 57 11.79 7.27 -32.22
N GLU A 58 13.07 7.30 -31.83
CA GLU A 58 14.18 7.42 -32.79
C GLU A 58 14.41 6.10 -33.54
N TYR A 59 14.32 4.94 -32.87
CA TYR A 59 14.61 3.64 -33.46
C TYR A 59 13.37 2.85 -33.92
N GLY A 60 12.19 3.24 -33.45
CA GLY A 60 10.92 2.57 -33.75
C GLY A 60 10.64 1.39 -32.82
N ASN A 61 9.37 1.17 -32.48
CA ASN A 61 8.94 0.03 -31.67
C ASN A 61 7.54 -0.47 -32.08
N ALA A 62 7.50 -1.48 -32.94
CA ALA A 62 6.25 -2.04 -33.47
C ALA A 62 5.40 -2.73 -32.39
N ASP A 63 6.01 -3.30 -31.35
CA ASP A 63 5.29 -3.92 -30.22
C ASP A 63 4.51 -2.88 -29.40
N LYS A 64 4.87 -1.59 -29.54
CA LYS A 64 4.16 -0.45 -28.97
C LYS A 64 3.21 0.25 -29.95
N GLY A 65 2.87 -0.40 -31.07
CA GLY A 65 1.96 0.15 -32.07
C GLY A 65 2.50 1.34 -32.87
N LEU A 66 3.81 1.64 -32.78
CA LEU A 66 4.45 2.66 -33.61
C LEU A 66 4.72 2.13 -35.02
N SER A 67 4.36 2.92 -36.04
CA SER A 67 4.55 2.55 -37.46
C SER A 67 6.02 2.51 -37.90
N GLY A 68 6.94 3.06 -37.11
CA GLY A 68 8.38 3.14 -37.41
C GLY A 68 9.12 4.06 -36.42
N GLY A 69 10.40 4.32 -36.71
CA GLY A 69 11.23 5.29 -35.99
C GLY A 69 11.66 6.44 -36.91
N VAL A 70 11.95 7.61 -36.33
CA VAL A 70 12.31 8.82 -37.10
C VAL A 70 13.81 9.06 -37.28
N GLY A 71 14.67 8.27 -36.63
CA GLY A 71 16.10 8.50 -36.55
C GLY A 71 16.48 9.63 -35.57
N PRO A 72 17.79 9.90 -35.39
CA PRO A 72 18.26 10.97 -34.51
C PRO A 72 18.02 12.36 -35.12
N GLY A 73 17.75 13.34 -34.26
CA GLY A 73 17.61 14.77 -34.60
C GLY A 73 18.54 15.67 -33.78
N GLU A 74 18.47 16.98 -34.00
CA GLU A 74 19.30 17.95 -33.29
C GLU A 74 18.62 18.48 -32.01
N GLY A 75 19.20 18.16 -30.84
CA GLY A 75 18.74 18.66 -29.55
C GLY A 75 17.53 17.91 -28.99
N GLN A 76 16.53 18.63 -28.48
CA GLN A 76 15.33 18.07 -27.88
C GLN A 76 14.13 18.01 -28.84
N TRP A 77 13.40 16.90 -28.77
CA TRP A 77 12.17 16.69 -29.51
C TRP A 77 10.98 17.46 -28.92
N ARG A 78 10.31 18.27 -29.75
CA ARG A 78 8.88 18.61 -29.65
C ARG A 78 8.09 17.59 -30.47
N LEU A 79 6.96 17.12 -29.98
CA LEU A 79 6.03 16.31 -30.77
C LEU A 79 4.76 17.12 -31.03
N GLU A 80 4.31 17.14 -32.27
CA GLU A 80 2.96 17.56 -32.65
C GLU A 80 2.12 16.30 -32.87
N LEU A 81 1.05 16.11 -32.10
CA LEU A 81 0.18 14.93 -32.18
C LEU A 81 -1.21 15.35 -32.68
N SER A 82 -1.80 14.56 -33.58
CA SER A 82 -3.13 14.80 -34.15
C SER A 82 -3.87 13.49 -34.44
N SER A 83 -5.19 13.49 -34.28
CA SER A 83 -6.08 12.38 -34.59
C SER A 83 -7.52 12.89 -34.70
N ASP A 84 -8.40 12.07 -35.29
CA ASP A 84 -9.86 12.23 -35.20
C ASP A 84 -10.41 11.62 -33.89
N LEU A 85 -9.60 10.85 -33.15
CA LEU A 85 -9.94 10.36 -31.81
C LEU A 85 -9.96 11.51 -30.78
N ASP A 86 -10.78 11.35 -29.73
CA ASP A 86 -10.59 12.10 -28.49
C ASP A 86 -9.49 11.44 -27.64
N PHE A 87 -8.42 12.18 -27.32
CA PHE A 87 -7.27 11.68 -26.56
C PHE A 87 -6.56 12.77 -25.76
N ASP A 88 -5.94 12.36 -24.65
CA ASP A 88 -5.05 13.20 -23.84
C ASP A 88 -3.58 12.82 -24.06
N VAL A 89 -2.65 13.78 -23.94
CA VAL A 89 -1.20 13.57 -24.08
C VAL A 89 -0.47 14.03 -22.82
N LEU A 90 0.26 13.12 -22.20
CA LEU A 90 1.08 13.38 -21.03
C LEU A 90 2.56 13.23 -21.39
N SER A 91 3.30 14.32 -21.23
CA SER A 91 4.74 14.41 -21.51
C SER A 91 5.54 14.44 -20.21
N TYR A 92 6.56 13.59 -20.14
CA TYR A 92 7.47 13.47 -19.01
C TYR A 92 8.93 13.39 -19.45
N MET A 93 9.83 13.73 -18.53
CA MET A 93 11.25 13.45 -18.65
C MET A 93 11.70 12.56 -17.50
N ARG A 94 12.32 11.43 -17.85
CA ARG A 94 12.88 10.45 -16.91
C ARG A 94 14.37 10.67 -16.75
N HIS A 95 14.85 10.86 -15.53
CA HIS A 95 16.27 10.83 -15.23
C HIS A 95 16.77 9.37 -15.32
N ARG A 96 17.84 9.13 -16.10
CA ARG A 96 18.33 7.78 -16.39
C ARG A 96 19.03 7.11 -15.20
N GLY A 97 19.52 7.88 -14.21
CA GLY A 97 20.28 7.34 -13.08
C GLY A 97 19.45 6.66 -11.99
N ASP A 98 18.21 7.11 -11.74
CA ASP A 98 17.33 6.60 -10.69
C ASP A 98 15.86 6.47 -11.13
N GLY A 99 15.57 6.75 -12.41
CA GLY A 99 14.22 6.65 -12.99
C GLY A 99 13.29 7.81 -12.64
N TYR A 100 13.74 8.84 -11.89
CA TYR A 100 12.90 9.96 -11.44
C TYR A 100 12.18 10.67 -12.61
N LEU A 101 10.89 10.99 -12.45
CA LEU A 101 10.04 11.56 -13.50
C LEU A 101 9.66 13.01 -13.23
N THR A 102 9.76 13.85 -14.26
CA THR A 102 9.34 15.26 -14.24
C THR A 102 8.22 15.50 -15.23
N SER A 103 7.12 16.14 -14.84
CA SER A 103 6.09 16.63 -15.77
C SER A 103 6.67 17.69 -16.72
N LEU A 104 6.39 17.59 -18.02
CA LEU A 104 6.77 18.58 -19.04
C LEU A 104 5.57 19.13 -19.83
N HIS A 105 4.34 18.97 -19.33
CA HIS A 105 3.14 19.49 -20.00
C HIS A 105 2.68 20.86 -19.48
N ASP A 106 3.11 21.27 -18.28
CA ASP A 106 2.84 22.63 -17.78
C ASP A 106 3.62 23.70 -18.56
N LEU A 107 2.90 24.76 -18.94
CA LEU A 107 3.42 25.97 -19.56
C LEU A 107 3.21 27.17 -18.63
N VAL A 108 4.02 28.20 -18.82
CA VAL A 108 3.84 29.48 -18.12
C VAL A 108 2.52 30.11 -18.62
N PRO A 109 1.65 30.62 -17.73
CA PRO A 109 0.40 31.26 -18.14
C PRO A 109 0.69 32.53 -18.94
N GLN A 110 -0.20 32.83 -19.89
CA GLN A 110 -0.19 34.09 -20.64
C GLN A 110 -1.37 34.96 -20.20
N VAL A 111 -1.11 36.22 -19.85
CA VAL A 111 -2.13 37.24 -19.58
C VAL A 111 -1.80 38.46 -20.41
N ASP A 112 -2.78 39.00 -21.15
CA ASP A 112 -2.63 40.16 -22.06
C ASP A 112 -1.39 40.11 -22.98
N GLY A 113 -1.10 38.90 -23.51
CA GLY A 113 0.03 38.65 -24.42
C GLY A 113 1.38 38.41 -23.73
N VAL A 114 1.46 38.54 -22.40
CA VAL A 114 2.70 38.41 -21.61
C VAL A 114 2.71 37.09 -20.84
N TYR A 115 3.83 36.37 -20.87
CA TYR A 115 4.06 35.19 -20.04
C TYR A 115 4.72 35.59 -18.72
N TYR A 116 4.12 35.21 -17.60
CA TYR A 116 4.55 35.60 -16.26
C TYR A 116 5.31 34.46 -15.56
N VAL A 117 6.63 34.49 -15.64
CA VAL A 117 7.50 33.54 -14.92
C VAL A 117 7.65 34.01 -13.49
N ALA A 118 6.84 33.46 -12.58
CA ALA A 118 6.82 33.89 -11.19
C ALA A 118 8.06 33.48 -10.36
N PHE A 119 8.89 32.59 -10.90
CA PHE A 119 10.10 32.10 -10.26
C PHE A 119 11.18 31.70 -11.28
N LEU A 120 12.37 32.29 -11.14
CA LEU A 120 13.63 31.74 -11.65
C LEU A 120 14.75 32.00 -10.62
N ASN A 121 15.60 31.00 -10.37
CA ASN A 121 16.81 31.21 -9.56
C ASN A 121 17.82 32.07 -10.33
N PRO A 122 18.64 32.89 -9.64
CA PRO A 122 19.71 33.65 -10.28
C PRO A 122 20.82 32.73 -10.79
N GLY A 123 21.58 33.18 -11.80
CA GLY A 123 22.69 32.44 -12.40
C GLY A 123 23.86 32.19 -11.44
N SER A 124 23.99 33.01 -10.40
CA SER A 124 24.90 32.76 -9.27
C SER A 124 24.56 31.49 -8.47
N ASN A 125 23.35 30.93 -8.60
CA ASN A 125 22.95 29.69 -7.93
C ASN A 125 23.33 28.43 -8.76
N ALA A 126 24.62 28.13 -8.80
CA ALA A 126 25.16 26.94 -9.47
C ALA A 126 24.61 25.59 -8.93
N ALA A 127 24.03 25.58 -7.72
CA ALA A 127 23.43 24.39 -7.12
C ALA A 127 22.01 24.08 -7.64
N GLN A 128 21.35 25.04 -8.29
CA GLN A 128 19.97 24.92 -8.78
C GLN A 128 19.80 25.85 -9.99
N VAL A 129 20.26 25.41 -11.16
CA VAL A 129 20.30 26.23 -12.39
C VAL A 129 18.89 26.45 -12.91
N GLY A 130 18.42 27.70 -12.84
CA GLY A 130 17.18 28.12 -13.49
C GLY A 130 17.36 28.21 -15.00
N MET A 131 16.36 27.77 -15.76
CA MET A 131 16.33 27.88 -17.22
C MET A 131 14.93 28.26 -17.72
N LEU A 132 14.86 29.03 -18.80
CA LEU A 132 13.66 29.13 -19.61
C LEU A 132 13.80 28.25 -20.85
N ARG A 133 12.76 27.50 -21.16
CA ARG A 133 12.59 26.79 -22.42
C ARG A 133 11.54 27.54 -23.24
N LEU A 134 11.97 28.04 -24.40
CA LEU A 134 11.15 28.77 -25.34
C LEU A 134 10.92 27.90 -26.58
N THR A 135 9.72 27.96 -27.14
CA THR A 135 9.34 27.13 -28.29
C THR A 135 8.44 27.96 -29.20
N ASN A 136 8.85 28.17 -30.45
CA ASN A 136 8.00 28.74 -31.48
C ASN A 136 7.21 27.59 -32.16
N PRO A 137 5.88 27.47 -32.00
CA PRO A 137 5.08 26.48 -32.73
C PRO A 137 4.66 26.99 -34.13
N GLY A 138 4.91 28.26 -34.45
CA GLY A 138 4.51 28.92 -35.70
C GLY A 138 5.36 28.54 -36.91
N SER A 139 4.86 28.94 -38.09
CA SER A 139 5.51 28.77 -39.39
C SER A 139 6.54 29.84 -39.74
N ASP A 140 6.61 30.90 -38.93
CA ASP A 140 7.39 32.10 -39.18
C ASP A 140 8.29 32.38 -37.97
N ALA A 141 9.42 33.07 -38.17
CA ALA A 141 10.28 33.49 -37.07
C ALA A 141 9.55 34.48 -36.13
N THR A 142 10.00 34.56 -34.89
CA THR A 142 9.36 35.37 -33.83
C THR A 142 10.42 35.99 -32.94
N GLU A 143 10.34 37.29 -32.71
CA GLU A 143 11.17 37.99 -31.74
C GLU A 143 10.60 37.80 -30.33
N VAL A 144 11.49 37.47 -29.38
CA VAL A 144 11.13 37.27 -27.97
C VAL A 144 11.88 38.29 -27.11
N GLU A 145 11.14 39.04 -26.30
CA GLU A 145 11.65 39.98 -25.30
C GLU A 145 11.46 39.40 -23.89
N ILE A 146 12.51 39.42 -23.07
CA ILE A 146 12.51 38.96 -21.69
C ILE A 146 12.93 40.13 -20.79
N THR A 147 12.07 40.51 -19.85
CA THR A 147 12.38 41.50 -18.80
C THR A 147 12.27 40.85 -17.42
N GLY A 148 12.98 41.35 -16.42
CA GLY A 148 13.05 40.73 -15.10
C GLY A 148 13.06 41.71 -13.94
N LEU A 149 12.31 41.36 -12.88
CA LEU A 149 12.30 42.01 -11.57
C LEU A 149 12.94 41.07 -10.54
N ASP A 150 13.82 41.57 -9.69
CA ASP A 150 14.41 40.79 -8.60
C ASP A 150 13.53 40.79 -7.32
N ASP A 151 13.99 40.19 -6.22
CA ASP A 151 13.23 40.12 -4.96
C ASP A 151 13.09 41.47 -4.23
N ARG A 152 13.81 42.52 -4.66
CA ARG A 152 13.58 43.91 -4.22
C ARG A 152 12.59 44.65 -5.12
N GLY A 153 12.21 44.06 -6.25
CA GLY A 153 11.42 44.73 -7.29
C GLY A 153 12.26 45.66 -8.16
N GLU A 154 13.58 45.48 -8.18
CA GLU A 154 14.50 46.24 -9.03
C GLU A 154 14.68 45.56 -10.40
N THR A 155 14.99 46.33 -11.44
CA THR A 155 15.38 45.85 -12.79
C THR A 155 16.84 46.26 -13.05
N PRO A 156 17.84 45.44 -12.67
CA PRO A 156 19.25 45.85 -12.64
C PRO A 156 19.87 46.16 -14.02
N GLY A 157 19.43 45.44 -15.06
CA GLY A 157 19.93 45.55 -16.43
C GLY A 157 18.85 45.99 -17.43
N THR A 158 18.95 45.47 -18.66
CA THR A 158 18.03 45.75 -19.77
C THR A 158 17.15 44.54 -20.06
N ALA A 159 16.15 44.72 -20.92
CA ALA A 159 15.52 43.59 -21.60
C ALA A 159 16.59 42.74 -22.32
N VAL A 160 16.37 41.42 -22.34
CA VAL A 160 17.08 40.46 -23.20
C VAL A 160 16.18 40.15 -24.38
N THR A 161 16.70 40.26 -25.60
CA THR A 161 15.99 39.92 -26.84
C THR A 161 16.68 38.81 -27.60
N LEU A 162 15.88 37.98 -28.29
CA LEU A 162 16.35 36.88 -29.14
C LEU A 162 15.32 36.52 -30.22
N THR A 163 15.79 36.14 -31.40
CA THR A 163 14.96 35.56 -32.47
C THR A 163 14.78 34.06 -32.24
N LEU A 164 13.55 33.56 -32.34
CA LEU A 164 13.25 32.14 -32.49
C LEU A 164 12.79 31.88 -33.92
N GLU A 165 13.58 31.12 -34.68
CA GLU A 165 13.23 30.69 -36.02
C GLU A 165 11.91 29.90 -36.07
N ALA A 166 11.30 29.84 -37.25
CA ALA A 166 10.08 29.09 -37.49
C ALA A 166 10.21 27.65 -36.96
N ARG A 167 9.25 27.22 -36.14
CA ARG A 167 9.23 25.91 -35.47
C ARG A 167 10.39 25.61 -34.52
N ALA A 168 11.40 26.46 -34.40
CA ALA A 168 12.57 26.20 -33.57
C ALA A 168 12.26 26.32 -32.07
N SER A 169 13.14 25.75 -31.26
CA SER A 169 13.03 25.76 -29.81
C SER A 169 14.39 26.00 -29.16
N ARG A 170 14.43 26.80 -28.09
CA ARG A 170 15.68 27.22 -27.45
C ARG A 170 15.56 27.14 -25.93
N THR A 171 16.63 26.70 -25.29
CA THR A 171 16.78 26.76 -23.83
C THR A 171 17.79 27.86 -23.49
N VAL A 172 17.50 28.70 -22.50
CA VAL A 172 18.40 29.74 -21.99
C VAL A 172 18.44 29.66 -20.46
N THR A 173 19.64 29.66 -19.88
CA THR A 173 19.83 29.62 -18.43
C THR A 173 19.76 31.01 -17.81
N ALA A 174 19.49 31.08 -16.51
CA ALA A 174 19.51 32.35 -15.76
C ALA A 174 20.86 33.07 -15.88
N ALA A 175 21.99 32.33 -15.86
CA ALA A 175 23.32 32.91 -16.03
C ALA A 175 23.52 33.54 -17.42
N GLU A 176 22.97 32.95 -18.47
CA GLU A 176 23.01 33.51 -19.83
C GLU A 176 22.11 34.74 -19.96
N LEU A 177 20.96 34.76 -19.29
CA LEU A 177 20.06 35.92 -19.23
C LEU A 177 20.66 37.09 -18.43
N GLU A 178 21.30 36.82 -17.29
CA GLU A 178 21.95 37.82 -16.43
C GLU A 178 23.17 38.46 -17.12
N SER A 179 23.96 37.65 -17.84
CA SER A 179 25.20 38.11 -18.49
C SER A 179 25.05 38.54 -19.95
N GLY A 180 23.95 38.15 -20.63
CA GLY A 180 23.78 38.34 -22.07
C GLY A 180 24.78 37.54 -22.94
N SER A 181 25.42 36.51 -22.38
CA SER A 181 26.62 35.91 -22.98
C SER A 181 26.39 34.78 -23.98
N ALA A 182 25.15 34.28 -24.14
CA ALA A 182 24.85 33.22 -25.11
C ALA A 182 24.63 33.75 -26.52
N ASP A 183 25.08 32.99 -27.52
CA ASP A 183 25.01 33.39 -28.93
C ASP A 183 23.58 33.73 -29.38
N GLY A 184 23.40 34.89 -30.01
CA GLY A 184 22.07 35.35 -30.46
C GLY A 184 21.16 35.88 -29.35
N LEU A 185 21.66 36.11 -28.13
CA LEU A 185 21.02 37.02 -27.17
C LEU A 185 21.52 38.46 -27.38
N SER A 186 20.67 39.43 -27.11
CA SER A 186 21.01 40.86 -27.10
C SER A 186 20.46 41.51 -25.83
N GLY A 187 21.29 42.26 -25.10
CA GLY A 187 20.95 42.77 -23.76
C GLY A 187 21.22 41.76 -22.64
N ALA A 188 21.05 42.20 -21.39
CA ALA A 188 21.38 41.41 -20.19
C ALA A 188 20.56 41.88 -18.98
N LEU A 189 20.00 40.97 -18.19
CA LEU A 189 19.20 41.29 -16.99
C LEU A 189 20.05 41.88 -15.84
N GLY A 190 21.38 41.65 -15.85
CA GLY A 190 22.30 42.09 -14.80
C GLY A 190 22.27 41.24 -13.53
N ASP A 191 23.15 41.52 -12.57
CA ASP A 191 23.23 40.78 -11.30
C ASP A 191 22.14 41.25 -10.31
N GLY A 192 21.02 40.53 -10.26
CA GLY A 192 19.87 40.86 -9.38
C GLY A 192 20.01 40.36 -7.94
N ALA A 193 19.26 41.00 -7.02
CA ALA A 193 19.21 40.61 -5.63
C ALA A 193 18.11 39.56 -5.38
N GLY A 194 18.52 38.30 -5.16
CA GLY A 194 17.62 37.21 -4.83
C GLY A 194 17.16 36.44 -6.07
N LYS A 195 15.87 36.14 -6.17
CA LYS A 195 15.27 35.41 -7.30
C LYS A 195 14.58 36.35 -8.28
N TRP A 196 14.45 35.90 -9.51
CA TRP A 196 13.79 36.63 -10.58
C TRP A 196 12.30 36.30 -10.68
N ARG A 197 11.52 37.33 -11.02
CA ARG A 197 10.21 37.26 -11.68
C ARG A 197 10.41 37.79 -13.10
N LEU A 198 10.13 37.00 -14.13
CA LEU A 198 10.35 37.40 -15.53
C LEU A 198 9.03 37.59 -16.28
N HIS A 199 9.01 38.58 -17.17
CA HIS A 199 7.96 38.76 -18.16
C HIS A 199 8.54 38.45 -19.54
N VAL A 200 7.95 37.48 -20.24
CA VAL A 200 8.32 37.16 -21.62
C VAL A 200 7.22 37.63 -22.57
N ARG A 201 7.60 38.41 -23.58
CA ARG A 201 6.73 38.86 -24.69
C ARG A 201 7.25 38.31 -26.00
N ALA A 202 6.37 38.17 -26.97
CA ALA A 202 6.72 37.80 -28.33
C ALA A 202 5.82 38.54 -29.33
N ASP A 203 6.33 38.81 -30.54
CA ASP A 203 5.54 39.39 -31.63
C ASP A 203 4.79 38.35 -32.47
N GLY A 204 5.11 37.07 -32.27
CA GLY A 204 4.45 35.90 -32.82
C GLY A 204 4.18 34.82 -31.75
N PRO A 205 3.78 33.61 -32.16
CA PRO A 205 3.43 32.55 -31.22
C PRO A 205 4.69 32.00 -30.52
N VAL A 206 4.65 31.93 -29.19
CA VAL A 206 5.67 31.26 -28.38
C VAL A 206 5.00 30.41 -27.31
N ARG A 207 5.69 29.38 -26.82
CA ARG A 207 5.37 28.66 -25.58
C ARG A 207 6.58 28.76 -24.66
N VAL A 208 6.33 28.98 -23.38
CA VAL A 208 7.37 29.21 -22.37
C VAL A 208 7.22 28.18 -21.25
N MET A 209 8.33 27.57 -20.83
CA MET A 209 8.43 26.80 -19.59
C MET A 209 9.55 27.35 -18.71
N SER A 210 9.32 27.42 -17.40
CA SER A 210 10.35 27.65 -16.38
C SER A 210 10.81 26.30 -15.82
N LEU A 211 12.10 26.00 -15.98
CA LEU A 211 12.71 24.75 -15.55
C LEU A 211 13.80 25.01 -14.50
N LEU A 212 13.97 24.08 -13.58
CA LEU A 212 15.08 24.07 -12.62
C LEU A 212 15.88 22.79 -12.78
N ARG A 213 17.22 22.87 -12.81
CA ARG A 213 18.10 21.70 -12.88
C ARG A 213 19.02 21.60 -11.67
N SER A 214 19.06 20.44 -11.02
CA SER A 214 19.99 20.12 -9.93
C SER A 214 21.40 19.79 -10.47
N PRO A 215 22.44 19.71 -9.62
CA PRO A 215 23.80 19.36 -10.04
C PRO A 215 23.91 17.89 -10.48
N THR A 216 22.98 17.04 -10.01
CA THR A 216 22.81 15.64 -10.40
C THR A 216 21.95 15.49 -11.67
N GLY A 217 21.60 16.59 -12.35
CA GLY A 217 20.84 16.58 -13.59
C GLY A 217 19.33 16.41 -13.43
N HIS A 218 18.78 16.32 -12.21
CA HIS A 218 17.33 16.19 -12.03
C HIS A 218 16.64 17.50 -12.45
N LEU A 219 15.46 17.39 -13.05
CA LEU A 219 14.70 18.53 -13.56
C LEU A 219 13.42 18.77 -12.76
N SER A 220 13.01 20.02 -12.71
CA SER A 220 11.74 20.44 -12.14
C SER A 220 11.06 21.37 -13.15
N ASN A 221 9.77 21.17 -13.39
CA ASN A 221 8.96 22.15 -14.09
C ASN A 221 8.27 23.05 -13.06
N LEU A 222 8.48 24.36 -13.17
CA LEU A 222 7.96 25.39 -12.26
C LEU A 222 7.13 26.42 -13.03
N SER A 223 6.54 26.01 -14.15
CA SER A 223 5.79 26.88 -15.07
C SER A 223 4.37 27.19 -14.60
N SER A 224 3.73 26.23 -13.94
CA SER A 224 2.38 26.36 -13.37
C SER A 224 2.34 27.44 -12.29
N VAL A 225 1.28 28.25 -12.26
CA VAL A 225 0.89 29.07 -11.10
C VAL A 225 -0.57 28.73 -10.72
N PRO A 226 -0.98 28.84 -9.45
CA PRO A 226 -2.36 28.56 -9.06
C PRO A 226 -3.30 29.72 -9.41
N GLU A 227 -4.54 29.41 -9.78
CA GLU A 227 -5.58 30.42 -10.01
C GLU A 227 -6.16 30.96 -8.69
N PRO A 228 -6.29 32.30 -8.52
CA PRO A 228 -6.97 32.88 -7.37
C PRO A 228 -8.48 32.66 -7.39
N THR A 229 -9.09 32.52 -6.21
CA THR A 229 -10.52 32.76 -6.03
C THR A 229 -10.74 34.23 -5.67
N VAL A 230 -11.41 34.99 -6.55
CA VAL A 230 -11.81 36.38 -6.26
C VAL A 230 -13.22 36.40 -5.67
N THR A 231 -13.46 37.18 -4.61
CA THR A 231 -14.80 37.33 -4.00
C THR A 231 -14.97 38.74 -3.45
N GLY A 232 -15.68 39.59 -4.19
CA GLY A 232 -15.67 41.03 -3.95
C GLY A 232 -14.28 41.60 -4.22
N ASP A 233 -13.79 42.47 -3.34
CA ASP A 233 -12.46 43.10 -3.44
C ASP A 233 -11.33 42.23 -2.83
N LEU A 234 -11.62 40.95 -2.49
CA LEU A 234 -10.65 40.04 -1.87
C LEU A 234 -10.15 38.98 -2.87
N THR A 235 -8.83 38.89 -2.98
CA THR A 235 -8.11 37.81 -3.66
C THR A 235 -7.79 36.72 -2.63
N ALA A 236 -8.13 35.46 -2.95
CA ALA A 236 -7.92 34.33 -2.05
C ALA A 236 -7.22 33.15 -2.74
N TYR A 237 -6.22 32.59 -2.06
CA TYR A 237 -5.47 31.40 -2.48
C TYR A 237 -5.64 30.25 -1.49
N ARG A 238 -5.42 29.03 -1.97
CA ARG A 238 -5.36 27.81 -1.15
C ARG A 238 -4.02 27.12 -1.37
N VAL A 239 -3.44 26.63 -0.29
CA VAL A 239 -2.31 25.68 -0.33
C VAL A 239 -2.76 24.45 0.41
N LEU A 240 -3.06 23.37 -0.31
CA LEU A 240 -3.65 22.16 0.28
C LEU A 240 -2.61 21.20 0.85
N TRP A 241 -1.42 21.17 0.25
CA TRP A 241 -0.28 20.42 0.78
C TRP A 241 0.83 21.34 1.24
N PHE A 242 0.94 21.54 2.55
CA PHE A 242 2.07 22.20 3.17
C PHE A 242 2.60 21.33 4.33
N PRO A 243 3.70 20.58 4.14
CA PRO A 243 4.19 19.64 5.14
C PRO A 243 4.75 20.35 6.39
N SER A 244 4.37 19.85 7.56
CA SER A 244 4.79 20.40 8.86
C SER A 244 5.76 19.45 9.59
N GLY A 245 6.64 20.02 10.41
CA GLY A 245 7.39 19.32 11.47
C GLY A 245 8.17 18.09 11.03
N GLY A 246 7.55 16.91 11.10
CA GLY A 246 8.20 15.61 10.89
C GLY A 246 8.82 15.38 9.52
N LEU A 247 8.24 15.92 8.44
CA LEU A 247 8.87 15.84 7.12
C LEU A 247 10.11 16.74 7.03
N ALA A 248 10.14 17.85 7.78
CA ALA A 248 11.32 18.72 7.87
C ALA A 248 12.47 18.07 8.68
N GLU A 249 12.17 17.15 9.60
CA GLU A 249 13.18 16.32 10.28
C GLU A 249 13.83 15.30 9.33
N GLN A 250 13.12 14.85 8.28
CA GLN A 250 13.69 14.07 7.17
C GLN A 250 14.32 14.96 6.06
N GLY A 251 14.30 16.29 6.24
CA GLY A 251 14.89 17.27 5.34
C GLY A 251 13.99 17.75 4.20
N ASN A 252 12.72 17.32 4.13
CA ASN A 252 11.74 17.80 3.16
C ASN A 252 10.90 18.94 3.75
N GLN A 253 10.96 20.12 3.13
CA GLN A 253 10.34 21.35 3.65
C GLN A 253 9.35 21.95 2.64
N GLY A 254 8.16 22.28 3.13
CA GLY A 254 7.19 23.09 2.40
C GLY A 254 7.58 24.56 2.45
N PHE A 255 7.52 25.24 1.32
CA PHE A 255 7.75 26.69 1.19
C PHE A 255 6.56 27.34 0.50
N VAL A 256 6.06 28.44 1.07
CA VAL A 256 5.12 29.34 0.41
C VAL A 256 5.82 30.65 0.12
N ARG A 257 5.57 31.19 -1.06
CA ARG A 257 6.04 32.48 -1.54
C ARG A 257 4.81 33.31 -1.87
N VAL A 258 4.72 34.50 -1.30
CA VAL A 258 3.62 35.45 -1.53
C VAL A 258 4.22 36.66 -2.21
N ILE A 259 3.79 36.93 -3.44
CA ILE A 259 4.19 38.09 -4.23
C ILE A 259 3.09 39.12 -4.08
N ASN A 260 3.44 40.36 -3.74
CA ASN A 260 2.50 41.48 -3.78
C ASN A 260 2.74 42.27 -5.07
N HIS A 261 1.79 42.24 -6.00
CA HIS A 261 1.81 43.01 -7.24
C HIS A 261 1.32 44.46 -7.04
N SER A 262 0.81 44.78 -5.84
CA SER A 262 0.30 46.11 -5.50
C SER A 262 1.41 47.12 -5.20
N GLN A 263 1.21 48.35 -5.65
CA GLN A 263 2.02 49.54 -5.33
C GLN A 263 1.87 50.03 -3.87
N ARG A 264 1.27 49.22 -2.98
CA ARG A 264 1.05 49.53 -1.55
C ARG A 264 1.46 48.33 -0.68
N GLU A 265 1.98 48.62 0.50
CA GLU A 265 2.13 47.61 1.54
C GLU A 265 0.78 47.25 2.18
N GLY A 266 0.73 46.13 2.89
CA GLY A 266 -0.45 45.69 3.61
C GLY A 266 -0.26 44.33 4.27
N THR A 267 -1.38 43.70 4.62
CA THR A 267 -1.40 42.38 5.27
C THR A 267 -2.13 41.34 4.42
N VAL A 268 -1.71 40.09 4.58
CA VAL A 268 -2.38 38.90 4.05
C VAL A 268 -2.83 38.06 5.24
N GLU A 269 -4.14 37.82 5.37
CA GLU A 269 -4.65 36.86 6.37
C GLU A 269 -4.28 35.45 5.89
N ILE A 270 -3.47 34.74 6.67
CA ILE A 270 -3.20 33.32 6.49
C ILE A 270 -4.03 32.56 7.51
N ARG A 271 -5.11 31.94 7.05
CA ARG A 271 -5.84 30.96 7.86
C ARG A 271 -5.15 29.60 7.70
N VAL A 272 -4.80 28.99 8.82
CA VAL A 272 -4.08 27.73 8.93
C VAL A 272 -5.02 26.68 9.52
N PHE A 273 -5.07 25.50 8.91
CA PHE A 273 -5.88 24.39 9.38
C PHE A 273 -5.08 23.09 9.35
N TRP A 274 -5.24 22.33 10.42
CA TRP A 274 -4.74 20.96 10.55
C TRP A 274 -5.89 20.00 10.25
N PRO A 275 -5.95 19.42 9.03
CA PRO A 275 -6.92 18.38 8.74
C PRO A 275 -6.72 17.18 9.65
N ARG A 276 -7.83 16.49 9.92
CA ARG A 276 -7.75 15.08 10.32
C ARG A 276 -7.21 14.34 9.11
N VAL A 277 -5.99 13.82 9.23
CA VAL A 277 -5.36 13.06 8.15
C VAL A 277 -5.73 11.59 8.33
N ALA A 278 -6.53 11.08 7.41
CA ALA A 278 -6.68 9.65 7.20
C ALA A 278 -5.44 9.13 6.45
N THR A 279 -4.70 8.20 7.06
CA THR A 279 -3.57 7.49 6.42
C THR A 279 -3.87 6.00 6.37
N PHE A 280 -3.89 5.42 5.17
CA PHE A 280 -4.20 4.00 4.95
C PHE A 280 -3.17 3.05 5.56
N TRP A 281 -1.90 3.43 5.47
CA TRP A 281 -0.79 2.68 6.04
C TRP A 281 -0.42 3.22 7.41
N GLY A 282 -0.02 2.30 8.30
CA GLY A 282 0.67 2.68 9.53
C GLY A 282 1.83 3.62 9.21
N ARG A 283 2.02 4.64 10.07
CA ARG A 283 2.93 5.78 9.84
C ARG A 283 4.20 5.44 9.04
N PRO A 284 4.55 6.24 8.01
CA PRO A 284 5.89 6.22 7.46
C PRO A 284 6.90 6.41 8.60
N ALA A 285 7.91 5.55 8.66
CA ALA A 285 8.89 5.56 9.74
C ALA A 285 9.52 6.96 9.87
N GLY A 286 9.32 7.60 11.04
CA GLY A 286 9.77 8.97 11.32
C GLY A 286 8.68 10.05 11.34
N TRP A 287 7.39 9.74 11.13
CA TRP A 287 6.32 10.73 11.37
C TRP A 287 6.04 10.90 12.89
N PRO A 288 6.16 12.12 13.47
CA PRO A 288 6.06 12.37 14.91
C PRO A 288 4.61 12.53 15.39
N TRP A 289 4.35 12.22 16.67
CA TRP A 289 3.00 12.30 17.29
C TRP A 289 2.52 13.74 17.42
N GLY A 290 1.63 14.16 16.51
CA GLY A 290 0.92 15.43 16.60
C GLY A 290 -0.30 15.30 17.50
N THR A 291 -0.38 16.12 18.54
CA THR A 291 -1.62 16.29 19.32
C THR A 291 -2.70 16.93 18.44
N THR A 292 -3.96 16.53 18.65
CA THR A 292 -5.10 16.93 17.82
C THR A 292 -5.53 18.38 18.07
N ASN A 293 -4.77 19.33 17.51
CA ASN A 293 -5.15 20.75 17.41
C ASN A 293 -6.18 20.92 16.28
N THR A 294 -7.43 20.51 16.50
CA THR A 294 -8.50 20.63 15.51
C THR A 294 -9.11 22.04 15.51
N GLY A 295 -8.88 22.82 14.44
CA GLY A 295 -9.51 24.12 14.23
C GLY A 295 -8.71 25.06 13.33
N TRP A 296 -9.40 26.04 12.71
CA TRP A 296 -8.74 27.12 11.97
C TRP A 296 -8.10 28.12 12.94
N ARG A 297 -6.82 28.44 12.73
CA ARG A 297 -6.13 29.58 13.36
C ARG A 297 -5.81 30.62 12.27
N SER A 298 -5.78 31.90 12.60
CA SER A 298 -5.35 32.95 11.66
C SER A 298 -4.04 33.58 12.14
N VAL A 299 -3.17 33.95 11.20
CA VAL A 299 -2.00 34.79 11.39
C VAL A 299 -1.94 35.80 10.25
N GLU A 300 -1.45 37.00 10.53
CA GLU A 300 -1.24 38.04 9.51
C GLU A 300 0.20 37.99 9.02
N LEU A 301 0.36 38.06 7.71
CA LEU A 301 1.64 38.28 7.03
C LEU A 301 1.71 39.72 6.54
N SER A 302 2.62 40.52 7.09
CA SER A 302 2.93 41.86 6.59
C SER A 302 3.82 41.77 5.34
N ILE A 303 3.43 42.44 4.26
CA ILE A 303 4.17 42.46 3.00
C ILE A 303 4.25 43.88 2.42
N GLY A 304 5.43 44.25 1.92
CA GLY A 304 5.70 45.56 1.33
C GLY A 304 5.12 45.71 -0.09
N ALA A 305 5.08 46.94 -0.61
CA ALA A 305 4.69 47.20 -2.00
C ALA A 305 5.66 46.52 -2.99
N ASN A 306 5.14 45.94 -4.07
CA ASN A 306 5.89 45.25 -5.15
C ASN A 306 6.89 44.17 -4.67
N SER A 307 6.75 43.68 -3.43
CA SER A 307 7.74 42.84 -2.77
C SER A 307 7.29 41.38 -2.64
N VAL A 308 8.23 40.53 -2.21
CA VAL A 308 7.99 39.10 -2.05
C VAL A 308 8.28 38.67 -0.62
N ALA A 309 7.27 38.13 0.05
CA ALA A 309 7.44 37.39 1.28
C ALA A 309 7.60 35.89 0.99
N HIS A 310 8.29 35.16 1.86
CA HIS A 310 8.33 33.71 1.82
C HIS A 310 8.43 33.13 3.22
N PHE A 311 7.80 31.98 3.45
CA PHE A 311 7.80 31.31 4.74
C PHE A 311 7.71 29.79 4.55
N ASN A 312 8.27 29.04 5.51
CA ASN A 312 8.09 27.60 5.63
C ASN A 312 7.17 27.27 6.82
N SER A 313 6.89 25.98 7.06
CA SER A 313 6.02 25.55 8.16
C SER A 313 6.57 25.86 9.55
N GLN A 314 7.88 26.04 9.71
CA GLN A 314 8.52 26.43 10.97
C GLN A 314 8.30 27.92 11.26
N ASP A 315 8.50 28.78 10.26
CA ASP A 315 8.22 30.23 10.34
C ASP A 315 6.75 30.48 10.73
N LEU A 316 5.82 29.70 10.15
CA LEU A 316 4.39 29.81 10.41
C LEU A 316 4.01 29.31 11.82
N ALA A 317 4.61 28.19 12.27
CA ALA A 317 4.33 27.62 13.59
C ALA A 317 4.91 28.45 14.74
N ALA A 318 6.15 28.93 14.62
CA ALA A 318 6.83 29.69 15.66
C ALA A 318 6.56 31.21 15.60
N GLY A 319 6.23 31.74 14.42
CA GLY A 319 6.32 33.16 14.12
C GLY A 319 7.75 33.52 13.69
N ASN A 320 7.87 34.42 12.72
CA ASN A 320 9.13 34.98 12.26
C ASN A 320 8.92 36.43 11.81
N SER A 321 9.22 37.38 12.70
CA SER A 321 9.07 38.82 12.44
C SER A 321 9.83 39.29 11.21
N ASP A 322 11.00 38.71 10.95
CA ASP A 322 11.90 39.11 9.87
C ASP A 322 11.35 38.69 8.49
N LYS A 323 10.37 37.78 8.47
CA LYS A 323 9.59 37.37 7.30
C LYS A 323 8.16 37.95 7.29
N GLY A 324 7.88 38.93 8.14
CA GLY A 324 6.56 39.57 8.23
C GLY A 324 5.50 38.75 8.99
N LEU A 325 5.88 37.69 9.71
CA LEU A 325 4.99 36.87 10.53
C LEU A 325 5.23 37.17 12.03
N PRO A 326 4.67 38.26 12.60
CA PRO A 326 5.00 38.69 13.96
C PRO A 326 4.54 37.72 15.07
N ASN A 327 3.59 36.82 14.76
CA ASN A 327 3.06 35.82 15.68
C ASN A 327 3.09 34.43 15.02
N GLY A 328 3.26 33.37 15.81
CA GLY A 328 3.12 31.99 15.35
C GLY A 328 1.73 31.41 15.61
N VAL A 329 1.26 30.49 14.77
CA VAL A 329 0.01 29.76 15.02
C VAL A 329 0.17 28.56 15.98
N GLY A 330 1.40 28.23 16.36
CA GLY A 330 1.77 27.05 17.14
C GLY A 330 1.94 25.79 16.29
N TRP A 331 2.46 24.73 16.91
CA TRP A 331 2.60 23.42 16.27
C TRP A 331 1.29 22.61 16.30
N GLY A 332 1.13 21.76 15.29
CA GLY A 332 0.08 20.76 15.15
C GLY A 332 0.50 19.69 14.14
N GLY A 333 -0.42 18.82 13.72
CA GLY A 333 -0.13 17.63 12.89
C GLY A 333 0.61 17.87 11.57
N SER A 334 1.13 16.78 10.98
CA SER A 334 2.12 16.75 9.88
C SER A 334 1.69 17.40 8.55
N LEU A 335 0.40 17.72 8.40
CA LEU A 335 -0.18 18.32 7.20
C LEU A 335 -0.87 19.65 7.56
N LEU A 336 -0.65 20.68 6.75
CA LEU A 336 -1.30 21.98 6.87
C LEU A 336 -2.06 22.30 5.58
N GLN A 337 -3.32 22.72 5.72
CA GLN A 337 -4.03 23.48 4.69
C GLN A 337 -3.92 24.98 5.03
N LEU A 338 -3.60 25.81 4.04
CA LEU A 338 -3.59 27.26 4.16
C LEU A 338 -4.69 27.87 3.28
N ARG A 339 -5.36 28.90 3.78
CA ARG A 339 -6.19 29.82 3.00
C ARG A 339 -5.62 31.23 3.20
N LEU A 340 -5.05 31.79 2.15
CA LEU A 340 -4.50 33.15 2.14
C LEU A 340 -5.56 34.10 1.58
N ARG A 341 -5.74 35.28 2.17
CA ARG A 341 -6.71 36.29 1.74
C ARG A 341 -6.14 37.70 1.88
N SER A 342 -6.35 38.56 0.89
CA SER A 342 -5.98 39.97 0.99
C SER A 342 -6.82 40.86 0.06
N GLU A 343 -6.86 42.15 0.40
CA GLU A 343 -7.28 43.25 -0.50
C GLU A 343 -6.12 43.75 -1.39
N LEU A 344 -4.93 43.18 -1.21
CA LEU A 344 -3.80 43.36 -2.12
C LEU A 344 -3.98 42.44 -3.32
N ASP A 345 -3.58 42.94 -4.49
CA ASP A 345 -3.27 42.07 -5.62
C ASP A 345 -2.03 41.24 -5.27
N ILE A 346 -2.24 39.95 -5.02
CA ILE A 346 -1.23 39.00 -4.57
C ILE A 346 -1.23 37.75 -5.43
N GLU A 347 -0.10 37.09 -5.48
CA GLU A 347 0.08 35.77 -6.07
C GLU A 347 0.77 34.86 -5.04
N VAL A 348 0.34 33.60 -4.95
CA VAL A 348 0.82 32.65 -3.93
C VAL A 348 1.33 31.37 -4.57
N LEU A 349 2.59 31.04 -4.33
CA LEU A 349 3.25 29.85 -4.88
C LEU A 349 3.66 28.91 -3.75
N SER A 350 3.12 27.69 -3.76
CA SER A 350 3.50 26.58 -2.89
C SER A 350 4.51 25.62 -3.54
N TYR A 351 5.61 25.35 -2.85
CA TYR A 351 6.64 24.40 -3.29
C TYR A 351 6.95 23.39 -2.19
N LEU A 352 7.34 22.18 -2.60
CA LEU A 352 8.02 21.23 -1.73
C LEU A 352 9.49 21.15 -2.16
N ARG A 353 10.40 21.32 -1.20
CA ARG A 353 11.85 21.22 -1.39
C ARG A 353 12.42 20.06 -0.58
N THR A 354 13.37 19.34 -1.15
CA THR A 354 14.05 18.21 -0.50
C THR A 354 15.39 18.58 0.14
N LYS A 355 15.96 17.64 0.91
CA LYS A 355 17.26 17.75 1.58
C LYS A 355 18.43 18.10 0.65
N ASP A 356 18.43 17.57 -0.57
CA ASP A 356 19.44 17.80 -1.61
C ASP A 356 19.14 19.03 -2.48
N GLY A 357 18.04 19.74 -2.20
CA GLY A 357 17.66 20.95 -2.92
C GLY A 357 16.89 20.72 -4.21
N PHE A 358 16.31 19.54 -4.43
CA PHE A 358 15.26 19.41 -5.43
C PHE A 358 14.01 20.23 -5.03
N VAL A 359 13.25 20.77 -5.98
CA VAL A 359 12.05 21.60 -5.73
C VAL A 359 10.93 21.19 -6.70
N THR A 360 9.70 20.98 -6.23
CA THR A 360 8.52 20.78 -7.08
C THR A 360 7.43 21.78 -6.71
N SER A 361 6.62 22.22 -7.68
CA SER A 361 5.38 22.98 -7.42
C SER A 361 4.32 22.05 -6.84
N VAL A 362 3.65 22.47 -5.77
CA VAL A 362 2.50 21.74 -5.17
C VAL A 362 1.26 22.62 -5.22
N HIS A 363 1.00 23.12 -6.43
CA HIS A 363 -0.22 23.83 -6.80
C HIS A 363 -1.25 22.81 -7.29
N ASP A 364 -2.53 23.15 -7.20
CA ASP A 364 -3.67 22.28 -7.50
C ASP A 364 -4.59 23.00 -8.50
N PRO A 365 -5.10 22.34 -9.57
CA PRO A 365 -6.11 22.93 -10.45
C PRO A 365 -7.41 23.32 -9.74
N VAL A 366 -8.19 24.20 -10.37
CA VAL A 366 -9.45 24.71 -9.80
C VAL A 366 -10.47 23.58 -9.63
N PRO A 367 -11.09 23.45 -8.44
CA PRO A 367 -12.09 22.43 -8.18
C PRO A 367 -13.37 22.72 -8.96
N ARG A 368 -13.88 21.72 -9.67
CA ARG A 368 -15.11 21.78 -10.47
C ARG A 368 -16.04 20.64 -10.03
N ALA A 369 -17.35 20.87 -10.06
CA ALA A 369 -18.34 19.86 -9.71
C ALA A 369 -18.75 19.10 -10.97
N GLY A 370 -18.83 17.77 -10.90
CA GLY A 370 -19.14 16.92 -12.05
C GLY A 370 -18.02 16.74 -13.07
N ASP A 371 -16.84 17.35 -12.85
CA ASP A 371 -15.65 17.06 -13.66
C ASP A 371 -15.08 15.69 -13.27
N VAL A 372 -14.68 14.91 -14.28
CA VAL A 372 -14.05 13.60 -14.12
C VAL A 372 -12.53 13.78 -14.11
N HIS A 373 -11.92 13.66 -12.93
CA HIS A 373 -10.48 13.82 -12.78
C HIS A 373 -9.75 12.51 -13.11
N HIS A 374 -9.12 12.45 -14.29
CA HIS A 374 -8.24 11.35 -14.67
C HIS A 374 -6.85 11.50 -14.04
N VAL A 375 -6.62 10.76 -12.96
CA VAL A 375 -5.30 10.72 -12.31
C VAL A 375 -4.42 9.71 -13.02
N ALA A 376 -3.44 10.23 -13.74
CA ALA A 376 -2.39 9.42 -14.34
C ALA A 376 -1.37 8.96 -13.29
N PHE A 377 -0.79 7.78 -13.58
CA PHE A 377 0.44 7.26 -13.00
C PHE A 377 0.33 6.64 -11.59
N LEU A 378 -0.23 5.43 -11.54
CA LEU A 378 0.14 4.47 -10.49
C LEU A 378 1.10 3.45 -11.11
N ASN A 379 2.30 3.32 -10.53
CA ASN A 379 3.04 2.06 -10.67
C ASN A 379 2.34 1.04 -9.75
N PRO A 380 1.95 -0.15 -10.23
CA PRO A 380 1.64 -1.26 -9.34
C PRO A 380 2.89 -1.64 -8.50
N GLY A 381 2.67 -2.30 -7.35
CA GLY A 381 3.66 -2.45 -6.27
C GLY A 381 5.00 -3.11 -6.65
N SER A 382 5.06 -3.84 -7.76
CA SER A 382 6.25 -4.54 -8.27
C SER A 382 7.45 -3.62 -8.60
N ASN A 383 7.27 -2.31 -8.64
CA ASN A 383 8.38 -1.35 -8.79
C ASN A 383 8.67 -0.61 -7.48
N GLN A 384 9.35 -1.29 -6.54
CA GLN A 384 9.78 -0.74 -5.24
C GLN A 384 10.58 0.58 -5.34
N ALA A 385 11.06 0.95 -6.52
CA ALA A 385 11.77 2.20 -6.75
C ALA A 385 10.86 3.45 -6.80
N GLN A 386 9.53 3.38 -6.92
CA GLN A 386 8.70 4.61 -7.01
C GLN A 386 7.31 4.47 -6.37
N ARG A 387 6.96 5.47 -5.57
CA ARG A 387 5.82 5.49 -4.64
C ARG A 387 4.79 6.56 -5.06
N SER A 388 3.68 6.18 -5.71
CA SER A 388 2.60 7.14 -6.04
C SER A 388 1.75 7.49 -4.81
N VAL A 389 1.26 8.73 -4.72
CA VAL A 389 0.35 9.19 -3.65
C VAL A 389 -0.70 10.12 -4.25
N ILE A 390 -1.98 9.90 -3.96
CA ILE A 390 -3.08 10.77 -4.35
C ILE A 390 -3.64 11.46 -3.10
N ALA A 391 -3.85 12.76 -3.18
CA ALA A 391 -4.43 13.57 -2.14
C ALA A 391 -5.77 14.17 -2.62
N LEU A 392 -6.85 13.91 -1.87
CA LEU A 392 -8.19 14.41 -2.14
C LEU A 392 -8.60 15.36 -1.03
N PHE A 393 -9.25 16.47 -1.39
CA PHE A 393 -9.59 17.52 -0.43
C PHE A 393 -10.99 18.09 -0.66
N ASN A 394 -11.90 17.91 0.32
CA ASN A 394 -13.15 18.66 0.33
C ASN A 394 -12.88 20.10 0.78
N SER A 395 -13.11 21.02 -0.14
CA SER A 395 -12.75 22.44 -0.02
C SER A 395 -13.93 23.34 0.43
N ARG A 396 -15.15 22.78 0.49
CA ARG A 396 -16.43 23.44 0.76
C ARG A 396 -16.86 23.24 2.22
N ALA A 397 -17.99 23.87 2.59
CA ALA A 397 -18.63 23.75 3.91
C ALA A 397 -19.70 22.66 3.96
N ASP A 398 -20.03 22.09 2.79
CA ASP A 398 -20.99 21.01 2.62
C ASP A 398 -20.21 19.71 2.36
N GLU A 399 -20.81 18.60 2.76
CA GLU A 399 -20.38 17.24 2.44
C GLU A 399 -20.33 17.00 0.92
N ALA A 400 -19.38 16.18 0.48
CA ALA A 400 -19.17 15.82 -0.94
C ALA A 400 -19.15 14.29 -1.09
N VAL A 401 -19.92 13.76 -2.03
CA VAL A 401 -19.86 12.34 -2.40
C VAL A 401 -18.81 12.19 -3.48
N VAL A 402 -17.73 11.48 -3.15
CA VAL A 402 -16.59 11.23 -4.02
C VAL A 402 -16.62 9.78 -4.47
N ARG A 403 -16.44 9.59 -5.78
CA ARG A 403 -16.40 8.29 -6.43
C ARG A 403 -15.03 8.08 -7.07
N ILE A 404 -14.45 6.90 -6.92
CA ILE A 404 -13.15 6.54 -7.49
C ILE A 404 -13.30 5.22 -8.24
N ASP A 405 -13.09 5.27 -9.55
CA ASP A 405 -12.99 4.09 -10.41
C ASP A 405 -11.53 3.90 -10.82
N ALA A 406 -11.13 2.66 -11.08
CA ALA A 406 -9.83 2.35 -11.67
C ALA A 406 -10.00 1.84 -13.11
N VAL A 407 -9.06 2.21 -13.97
CA VAL A 407 -9.01 1.78 -15.37
C VAL A 407 -7.57 1.39 -15.70
N ASP A 408 -7.37 0.23 -16.32
CA ASP A 408 -6.07 -0.24 -16.78
C ASP A 408 -5.63 0.42 -18.10
N ASP A 409 -4.44 0.05 -18.60
CA ASP A 409 -3.89 0.57 -19.85
C ASP A 409 -4.63 0.08 -21.11
N HIS A 410 -5.56 -0.89 -20.98
CA HIS A 410 -6.40 -1.42 -22.06
C HIS A 410 -7.82 -0.85 -22.07
N GLY A 411 -8.15 0.03 -21.12
CA GLY A 411 -9.49 0.61 -20.99
C GLY A 411 -10.48 -0.25 -20.20
N ALA A 412 -10.03 -1.35 -19.59
CA ALA A 412 -10.86 -2.17 -18.71
C ALA A 412 -10.91 -1.56 -17.30
N SER A 413 -12.09 -1.62 -16.66
CA SER A 413 -12.22 -1.39 -15.21
C SER A 413 -12.27 -2.73 -14.50
N PRO A 414 -11.18 -3.16 -13.83
CA PRO A 414 -11.09 -4.48 -13.20
C PRO A 414 -11.78 -4.53 -11.82
N GLY A 415 -12.31 -3.40 -11.33
CA GLY A 415 -12.92 -3.29 -10.01
C GLY A 415 -14.25 -2.53 -9.98
N SER A 416 -14.96 -2.66 -8.85
CA SER A 416 -16.15 -1.86 -8.56
C SER A 416 -15.77 -0.47 -8.04
N PRO A 417 -16.33 0.60 -8.61
CA PRO A 417 -16.22 1.97 -8.11
C PRO A 417 -16.39 2.11 -6.59
N ILE A 418 -15.40 2.74 -5.94
CA ILE A 418 -15.48 3.14 -4.53
C ILE A 418 -16.30 4.42 -4.45
N GLU A 419 -17.26 4.50 -3.53
CA GLU A 419 -18.05 5.72 -3.28
C GLU A 419 -18.05 6.04 -1.77
N PHE A 420 -17.76 7.28 -1.41
CA PHE A 420 -17.66 7.72 -0.02
C PHE A 420 -17.98 9.20 0.17
N GLU A 421 -18.47 9.54 1.35
CA GLU A 421 -18.72 10.92 1.77
C GLU A 421 -17.44 11.55 2.36
N MET A 422 -17.13 12.79 1.98
CA MET A 422 -16.06 13.62 2.55
C MET A 422 -16.66 14.83 3.27
N ASP A 423 -16.38 14.95 4.56
CA ASP A 423 -16.95 15.98 5.43
C ASP A 423 -16.27 17.35 5.26
N GLU A 424 -16.83 18.41 5.87
CA GLU A 424 -16.23 19.75 5.82
C GLU A 424 -14.80 19.75 6.43
N LYS A 425 -13.81 20.14 5.60
CA LYS A 425 -12.36 20.22 5.91
C LYS A 425 -11.63 18.88 6.03
N GLU A 426 -12.08 17.83 5.36
CA GLU A 426 -11.35 16.56 5.34
C GLU A 426 -10.30 16.49 4.22
N ALA A 427 -9.26 15.71 4.45
CA ALA A 427 -8.16 15.44 3.52
C ALA A 427 -7.84 13.95 3.55
N LEU A 428 -7.96 13.28 2.40
CA LEU A 428 -7.65 11.87 2.24
C LEU A 428 -6.31 11.73 1.52
N LEU A 429 -5.39 10.94 2.08
CA LEU A 429 -4.09 10.67 1.46
C LEU A 429 -3.97 9.18 1.12
N LEU A 430 -4.25 8.85 -0.15
CA LEU A 430 -4.12 7.53 -0.74
C LEU A 430 -2.66 7.30 -1.14
N ALA A 431 -1.88 6.65 -0.28
CA ALA A 431 -0.57 6.16 -0.66
C ALA A 431 -0.73 4.83 -1.42
N VAL A 432 -0.10 4.76 -2.59
CA VAL A 432 -0.22 3.68 -3.58
C VAL A 432 0.98 2.71 -3.66
N PRO A 433 2.19 2.97 -3.09
CA PRO A 433 3.14 1.89 -2.93
C PRO A 433 2.68 0.99 -1.80
N ASP A 434 2.96 -0.30 -1.93
CA ASP A 434 2.50 -1.30 -0.99
C ASP A 434 0.95 -1.31 -1.05
N LEU A 435 0.42 -2.11 -1.98
CA LEU A 435 -0.88 -2.77 -1.84
C LEU A 435 -0.62 -4.22 -1.35
N GLU A 436 0.43 -4.36 -0.53
CA GLU A 436 0.91 -5.57 0.18
C GLU A 436 0.68 -5.34 1.68
N VAL A 437 -0.19 -6.08 2.36
CA VAL A 437 -0.57 -5.80 3.78
C VAL A 437 0.47 -6.29 4.81
N GLY A 438 1.76 -6.17 4.50
CA GLY A 438 2.86 -6.78 5.27
C GLY A 438 3.23 -6.18 6.65
N ARG A 439 2.52 -5.17 7.19
CA ARG A 439 2.81 -4.61 8.54
C ARG A 439 1.59 -4.12 9.34
N ARG A 440 1.30 -4.86 10.42
CA ARG A 440 0.26 -4.59 11.45
C ARG A 440 0.25 -3.14 11.99
N PRO A 441 -0.88 -2.42 11.97
CA PRO A 441 -1.12 -1.27 12.82
C PRO A 441 -1.45 -1.70 14.26
N GLY A 442 -0.85 -1.04 15.26
CA GLY A 442 -1.26 -1.19 16.66
C GLY A 442 -2.58 -0.47 16.96
N ALA A 443 -3.34 -0.98 17.94
CA ALA A 443 -4.70 -0.58 18.28
C ALA A 443 -4.96 0.95 18.32
N PHE A 444 -6.00 1.38 17.60
CA PHE A 444 -6.63 2.70 17.73
C PHE A 444 -8.15 2.58 17.84
N SER A 445 -8.76 3.49 18.60
CA SER A 445 -10.16 3.42 19.04
C SER A 445 -11.19 3.63 17.92
N PRO A 446 -12.44 3.14 18.08
CA PRO A 446 -13.50 3.32 17.10
C PRO A 446 -13.85 4.79 16.92
N GLY A 447 -13.76 5.30 15.69
CA GLY A 447 -14.05 6.72 15.38
C GLY A 447 -13.42 7.27 14.10
N HIS A 448 -12.60 6.49 13.39
CA HIS A 448 -12.03 6.88 12.09
C HIS A 448 -12.64 6.03 10.95
N TRP A 449 -13.45 6.67 10.12
CA TRP A 449 -14.04 6.17 8.87
C TRP A 449 -13.00 5.89 7.76
N ALA A 450 -11.76 6.36 7.97
CA ALA A 450 -10.60 6.25 7.09
C ALA A 450 -10.30 4.85 6.51
N TYR A 451 -10.67 3.77 7.21
CA TYR A 451 -10.28 2.40 6.85
C TYR A 451 -11.26 1.70 5.88
N ARG A 452 -12.37 2.35 5.51
CA ARG A 452 -13.44 1.73 4.70
C ARG A 452 -13.17 1.72 3.18
N LEU A 453 -11.98 2.17 2.76
CA LEU A 453 -11.75 2.71 1.42
C LEU A 453 -10.76 1.91 0.55
N VAL A 454 -9.98 0.98 1.10
CA VAL A 454 -9.05 0.15 0.29
C VAL A 454 -8.93 -1.27 0.86
N SER A 455 -9.82 -2.15 0.40
CA SER A 455 -9.54 -3.57 0.15
C SER A 455 -10.52 -4.07 -0.92
N GLY A 456 -10.03 -4.75 -1.96
CA GLY A 456 -10.84 -5.42 -3.00
C GLY A 456 -11.60 -4.57 -4.03
N ALA A 457 -11.80 -3.26 -3.82
CA ALA A 457 -12.71 -2.49 -4.69
C ALA A 457 -12.16 -2.19 -6.10
N LEU A 458 -10.87 -1.84 -6.26
CA LEU A 458 -10.34 -1.33 -7.55
C LEU A 458 -9.78 -2.41 -8.50
N GLY A 459 -9.70 -3.68 -8.07
CA GLY A 459 -9.24 -4.82 -8.89
C GLY A 459 -7.72 -4.97 -9.02
N ASP A 460 -7.29 -5.83 -9.94
CA ASP A 460 -5.91 -6.32 -10.18
C ASP A 460 -5.37 -6.10 -11.62
N GLY A 461 -6.08 -5.32 -12.45
CA GLY A 461 -5.89 -5.21 -13.90
C GLY A 461 -4.49 -4.94 -14.45
N VAL A 462 -4.31 -5.33 -15.72
CA VAL A 462 -3.00 -5.48 -16.37
C VAL A 462 -2.40 -4.14 -16.81
N GLY A 463 -1.33 -3.72 -16.13
CA GLY A 463 -0.44 -2.64 -16.57
C GLY A 463 -0.31 -1.51 -15.56
N LYS A 464 -0.19 -0.27 -16.05
CA LYS A 464 -0.23 0.91 -15.18
C LYS A 464 -1.65 1.42 -15.07
N TRP A 465 -2.03 1.78 -13.86
CA TRP A 465 -3.38 2.22 -13.56
C TRP A 465 -3.57 3.72 -13.82
N ARG A 466 -4.81 4.05 -14.21
CA ARG A 466 -5.39 5.40 -14.16
C ARG A 466 -6.55 5.36 -13.19
N LEU A 467 -6.57 6.25 -12.19
CA LEU A 467 -7.81 6.47 -11.43
C LEU A 467 -8.67 7.50 -12.14
N ARG A 468 -9.98 7.31 -12.04
CA ARG A 468 -11.03 8.23 -12.44
C ARG A 468 -11.71 8.68 -11.15
N VAL A 469 -11.49 9.93 -10.76
CA VAL A 469 -12.11 10.50 -9.55
C VAL A 469 -13.25 11.42 -9.98
N GLU A 470 -14.46 11.11 -9.56
CA GLU A 470 -15.66 11.92 -9.78
C GLU A 470 -16.17 12.45 -8.44
N SER A 471 -16.91 13.56 -8.46
CA SER A 471 -17.52 14.11 -7.26
C SER A 471 -18.74 14.96 -7.59
N ASP A 472 -19.80 14.84 -6.79
CA ASP A 472 -21.00 15.67 -6.92
C ASP A 472 -20.73 17.16 -6.59
N ARG A 473 -19.70 17.41 -5.76
CA ARG A 473 -19.23 18.75 -5.36
C ARG A 473 -17.80 19.05 -5.83
N PRO A 474 -17.38 20.33 -5.84
CA PRO A 474 -16.02 20.70 -6.22
C PRO A 474 -14.96 20.26 -5.18
N ILE A 475 -14.26 19.16 -5.46
CA ILE A 475 -13.06 18.70 -4.75
C ILE A 475 -11.78 19.06 -5.50
N GLN A 476 -10.63 19.05 -4.82
CA GLN A 476 -9.31 19.15 -5.44
C GLN A 476 -8.62 17.78 -5.38
N VAL A 477 -7.86 17.43 -6.42
CA VAL A 477 -7.31 16.09 -6.68
C VAL A 477 -5.86 16.24 -7.12
N MET A 478 -4.93 15.89 -6.23
CA MET A 478 -3.49 16.01 -6.48
C MET A 478 -2.82 14.63 -6.53
N SER A 479 -2.11 14.33 -7.61
CA SER A 479 -1.27 13.15 -7.80
C SER A 479 0.21 13.48 -7.60
N LEU A 480 0.91 12.62 -6.88
CA LEU A 480 2.30 12.81 -6.46
C LEU A 480 3.09 11.53 -6.70
N LEU A 481 4.37 11.66 -7.04
CA LEU A 481 5.29 10.54 -7.17
C LEU A 481 6.50 10.75 -6.26
N LEU A 482 6.77 9.80 -5.38
CA LEU A 482 7.91 9.83 -4.45
C LEU A 482 8.99 8.82 -4.90
N SER A 483 10.24 9.24 -4.91
CA SER A 483 11.40 8.36 -5.18
C SER A 483 11.97 7.74 -3.89
N PRO A 484 12.86 6.72 -3.96
CA PRO A 484 13.48 6.11 -2.79
C PRO A 484 14.53 7.04 -2.17
N THR A 485 15.06 7.94 -2.99
CA THR A 485 15.99 9.01 -2.61
C THR A 485 15.30 10.14 -1.83
N GLY A 486 13.95 10.20 -1.87
CA GLY A 486 13.11 11.15 -1.14
C GLY A 486 12.66 12.36 -1.96
N HIS A 487 12.84 12.33 -3.30
CA HIS A 487 12.29 13.32 -4.22
C HIS A 487 10.78 13.17 -4.36
N VAL A 488 10.12 14.27 -4.72
CA VAL A 488 8.67 14.32 -4.95
C VAL A 488 8.40 15.07 -6.24
N THR A 489 7.58 14.49 -7.11
CA THR A 489 7.01 15.15 -8.30
C THR A 489 5.53 15.37 -8.08
N ASN A 490 5.03 16.56 -8.39
CA ASN A 490 3.62 16.76 -8.64
C ASN A 490 3.27 16.33 -10.10
N LEU A 491 2.34 15.39 -10.25
CA LEU A 491 1.84 14.89 -11.53
C LEU A 491 0.45 15.48 -11.88
N SER A 492 0.00 16.51 -11.17
CA SER A 492 -1.36 17.05 -11.21
C SER A 492 -1.57 18.15 -12.26
N SER A 493 -1.60 17.75 -13.52
CA SER A 493 -2.08 18.57 -14.65
C SER A 493 -2.38 17.64 -15.84
N ALA A 494 -3.17 18.03 -16.84
CA ALA A 494 -3.61 19.37 -17.22
C ALA A 494 -5.13 19.51 -17.43
N PRO A 495 -5.72 20.69 -17.14
CA PRO A 495 -6.98 21.14 -17.73
C PRO A 495 -6.72 21.91 -19.03
N GLY A 496 -7.41 21.63 -20.14
CA GLY A 496 -7.01 22.27 -21.40
C GLY A 496 -7.82 22.15 -22.70
N ALA A 497 -9.15 21.95 -22.72
CA ALA A 497 -10.00 22.44 -23.82
C ALA A 497 -11.50 22.40 -23.46
N VAL A 498 -12.23 23.46 -23.83
CA VAL A 498 -13.71 23.48 -23.79
C VAL A 498 -14.24 23.22 -25.20
N LEU A 499 -15.05 22.18 -25.39
CA LEU A 499 -16.07 22.11 -26.43
C LEU A 499 -17.34 21.42 -25.86
N PRO A 500 -18.55 21.77 -26.34
CA PRO A 500 -19.80 21.36 -25.69
C PRO A 500 -20.28 19.96 -26.11
N ASP A 501 -20.97 19.31 -25.16
CA ASP A 501 -21.75 18.07 -25.32
C ASP A 501 -22.75 18.14 -26.51
N PRO A 502 -23.07 17.01 -27.15
CA PRO A 502 -24.35 16.39 -26.79
C PRO A 502 -24.41 14.85 -26.76
N GLU A 503 -25.27 14.38 -25.85
CA GLU A 503 -25.73 13.00 -25.60
C GLU A 503 -25.95 12.11 -26.85
N VAL A 504 -25.43 10.86 -26.81
CA VAL A 504 -25.98 9.69 -27.53
C VAL A 504 -25.85 8.43 -26.65
N PRO A 505 -26.92 7.64 -26.44
CA PRO A 505 -26.88 6.44 -25.59
C PRO A 505 -26.33 5.19 -26.29
N LEU A 506 -25.67 4.34 -25.50
CA LEU A 506 -25.04 3.08 -25.93
C LEU A 506 -26.04 1.99 -26.40
N PRO A 507 -25.79 1.32 -27.54
CA PRO A 507 -26.29 -0.02 -27.83
C PRO A 507 -25.30 -1.12 -27.33
N PRO A 508 -25.74 -2.36 -27.09
CA PRO A 508 -24.90 -3.41 -26.51
C PRO A 508 -23.92 -4.04 -27.52
N ASN A 509 -22.69 -4.29 -27.08
CA ASN A 509 -21.62 -4.89 -27.90
C ASN A 509 -21.69 -6.44 -27.91
N PRO A 510 -21.65 -7.12 -29.07
CA PRO A 510 -21.52 -8.58 -29.15
C PRO A 510 -20.05 -9.05 -29.06
N ALA A 511 -19.81 -10.18 -28.38
CA ALA A 511 -18.48 -10.66 -28.01
C ALA A 511 -17.78 -11.56 -29.05
N ILE A 512 -16.45 -11.40 -29.20
CA ILE A 512 -15.45 -12.34 -29.72
C ILE A 512 -14.09 -11.96 -29.07
N GLY A 513 -13.21 -12.84 -28.59
CA GLY A 513 -13.31 -14.29 -28.36
C GLY A 513 -11.96 -15.04 -28.50
N SER A 514 -11.28 -15.35 -27.40
CA SER A 514 -10.04 -16.17 -27.35
C SER A 514 -10.09 -17.22 -26.21
N GLU A 515 -10.00 -18.51 -26.55
CA GLU A 515 -10.24 -19.63 -25.61
C GLU A 515 -9.00 -20.08 -24.81
N ALA A 516 -8.19 -19.13 -24.33
CA ALA A 516 -7.05 -19.42 -23.45
C ALA A 516 -7.31 -18.87 -22.04
N VAL A 517 -7.11 -19.70 -21.02
CA VAL A 517 -7.18 -19.26 -19.62
C VAL A 517 -5.90 -18.51 -19.29
N HIS A 518 -6.06 -17.27 -18.86
CA HIS A 518 -4.97 -16.48 -18.30
C HIS A 518 -4.69 -16.99 -16.88
N ILE A 519 -3.41 -17.24 -16.59
CA ILE A 519 -2.92 -17.59 -15.25
C ILE A 519 -1.68 -16.70 -15.06
N PRO A 520 -1.82 -15.55 -14.38
CA PRO A 520 -0.75 -14.55 -14.27
C PRO A 520 0.40 -15.02 -13.39
N ASP A 521 0.12 -15.64 -12.25
CA ASP A 521 1.14 -16.20 -11.35
C ASP A 521 1.94 -17.30 -12.06
N SER A 522 3.27 -17.14 -12.08
CA SER A 522 4.16 -18.06 -12.79
C SER A 522 4.34 -19.41 -12.10
N HIS A 523 4.19 -19.48 -10.77
CA HIS A 523 4.25 -20.70 -9.97
C HIS A 523 2.96 -21.50 -10.08
N LEU A 524 1.80 -20.87 -9.94
CA LEU A 524 0.49 -21.45 -10.21
C LEU A 524 0.39 -21.94 -11.65
N ARG A 525 0.85 -21.15 -12.62
CA ARG A 525 0.89 -21.56 -14.02
C ARG A 525 1.80 -22.75 -14.25
N ARG A 526 2.95 -22.84 -13.56
CA ARG A 526 3.82 -24.03 -13.55
C ARG A 526 3.10 -25.25 -12.93
N MET A 527 2.47 -25.10 -11.77
CA MET A 527 1.72 -26.16 -11.09
C MET A 527 0.56 -26.68 -11.95
N VAL A 528 -0.23 -25.80 -12.55
CA VAL A 528 -1.31 -26.15 -13.47
C VAL A 528 -0.76 -26.83 -14.72
N ALA A 529 0.31 -26.32 -15.33
CA ALA A 529 0.93 -26.97 -16.49
C ALA A 529 1.43 -28.38 -16.15
N ALA A 530 2.07 -28.56 -14.98
CA ALA A 530 2.51 -29.86 -14.48
C ALA A 530 1.34 -30.82 -14.25
N ALA A 531 0.29 -30.38 -13.55
CA ALA A 531 -0.93 -31.16 -13.30
C ALA A 531 -1.67 -31.57 -14.59
N LEU A 532 -1.56 -30.77 -15.65
CA LEU A 532 -2.11 -31.07 -16.98
C LEU A 532 -1.17 -31.86 -17.89
N GLY A 533 0.09 -32.10 -17.47
CA GLY A 533 1.12 -32.79 -18.26
C GLY A 533 1.64 -31.98 -19.46
N LYS A 534 1.67 -30.65 -19.34
CA LYS A 534 2.07 -29.71 -20.40
C LYS A 534 3.44 -29.11 -20.10
N THR A 535 4.18 -28.75 -21.15
CA THR A 535 5.45 -28.03 -21.03
C THR A 535 5.23 -26.57 -20.66
N GLU A 536 6.14 -26.00 -19.88
CA GLU A 536 6.13 -24.59 -19.47
C GLU A 536 5.99 -23.65 -20.70
N GLY A 537 5.24 -22.56 -20.54
CA GLY A 537 4.94 -21.63 -21.64
C GLY A 537 3.75 -22.02 -22.53
N SER A 538 3.29 -23.28 -22.54
CA SER A 538 2.14 -23.71 -23.36
C SER A 538 0.85 -22.95 -23.03
N PRO A 539 -0.02 -22.63 -24.02
CA PRO A 539 -1.36 -22.11 -23.74
C PRO A 539 -2.22 -23.19 -23.09
N ILE A 540 -3.07 -22.80 -22.13
CA ILE A 540 -3.97 -23.69 -21.39
C ILE A 540 -5.41 -23.25 -21.71
N SER A 541 -6.27 -24.19 -22.11
CA SER A 541 -7.67 -23.91 -22.47
C SER A 541 -8.64 -24.15 -21.31
N PRO A 542 -9.85 -23.54 -21.29
CA PRO A 542 -10.86 -23.80 -20.26
C PRO A 542 -11.26 -25.28 -20.17
N ALA A 543 -11.30 -25.98 -21.31
CA ALA A 543 -11.56 -27.42 -21.37
C ALA A 543 -10.44 -28.26 -20.72
N GLU A 544 -9.21 -27.75 -20.68
CA GLU A 544 -8.10 -28.37 -19.95
C GLU A 544 -8.13 -28.02 -18.46
N MET A 545 -8.41 -26.77 -18.08
CA MET A 545 -8.61 -26.39 -16.66
C MET A 545 -9.73 -27.22 -16.01
N ALA A 546 -10.82 -27.46 -16.73
CA ALA A 546 -11.91 -28.33 -16.28
C ALA A 546 -11.51 -29.81 -16.09
N ARG A 547 -10.27 -30.23 -16.41
CA ARG A 547 -9.73 -31.56 -16.08
C ARG A 547 -9.00 -31.61 -14.73
N LEU A 548 -8.68 -30.46 -14.15
CA LEU A 548 -8.05 -30.38 -12.82
C LEU A 548 -9.00 -30.93 -11.76
N LYS A 549 -8.43 -31.69 -10.82
CA LYS A 549 -9.13 -32.32 -9.71
C LYS A 549 -8.50 -32.04 -8.35
N VAL A 550 -7.17 -32.05 -8.28
CA VAL A 550 -6.42 -31.56 -7.14
C VAL A 550 -5.26 -30.73 -7.68
N LEU A 551 -4.99 -29.60 -7.03
CA LEU A 551 -3.72 -28.88 -7.12
C LEU A 551 -3.10 -28.93 -5.73
N ASP A 552 -1.87 -29.45 -5.66
CA ASP A 552 -1.13 -29.66 -4.41
C ASP A 552 0.34 -29.36 -4.71
N GLN A 553 0.84 -28.28 -4.09
CA GLN A 553 2.21 -27.77 -4.25
C GLN A 553 3.26 -28.79 -3.80
N ALA A 554 3.02 -29.49 -2.69
CA ALA A 554 3.93 -30.51 -2.15
C ALA A 554 4.01 -31.77 -3.02
N SER A 555 2.89 -32.13 -3.69
CA SER A 555 2.87 -33.21 -4.68
C SER A 555 3.51 -32.81 -6.02
N SER A 556 3.45 -31.52 -6.36
CA SER A 556 4.03 -30.95 -7.58
C SER A 556 5.55 -30.78 -7.48
N TYR A 557 6.06 -30.44 -6.29
CA TYR A 557 7.48 -30.29 -5.98
C TYR A 557 7.84 -30.95 -4.64
N PRO A 558 7.95 -32.29 -4.58
CA PRO A 558 8.34 -32.98 -3.35
C PRO A 558 9.84 -32.76 -3.07
N TRP A 559 10.11 -31.85 -2.12
CA TRP A 559 11.44 -31.54 -1.55
C TRP A 559 12.43 -30.84 -2.50
N VAL A 560 12.18 -29.56 -2.79
CA VAL A 560 13.26 -28.61 -3.09
C VAL A 560 13.72 -28.00 -1.77
N VAL A 561 14.93 -28.36 -1.32
CA VAL A 561 15.65 -27.63 -0.28
C VAL A 561 16.64 -26.72 -1.01
N SER A 562 16.18 -25.55 -1.47
CA SER A 562 17.08 -24.50 -1.95
C SER A 562 17.72 -23.85 -0.73
N GLU A 563 19.05 -23.75 -0.72
CA GLU A 563 19.79 -22.98 0.31
C GLU A 563 19.77 -21.47 -0.01
N ASP A 564 19.26 -21.10 -1.20
CA ASP A 564 18.97 -19.72 -1.60
C ASP A 564 17.55 -19.32 -1.14
N GLU A 565 17.44 -18.21 -0.41
CA GLU A 565 16.15 -17.68 0.08
C GLU A 565 15.27 -17.08 -1.03
N ASP A 566 15.85 -16.75 -2.19
CA ASP A 566 15.19 -16.14 -3.36
C ASP A 566 14.35 -17.11 -4.21
N ASP A 567 14.51 -18.44 -4.07
CA ASP A 567 13.90 -19.45 -4.97
C ASP A 567 12.77 -20.28 -4.29
N ARG A 568 12.16 -19.71 -3.25
CA ARG A 568 10.98 -20.30 -2.60
C ARG A 568 9.76 -20.16 -3.51
N LEU A 569 9.05 -21.27 -3.72
CA LEU A 569 7.93 -21.41 -4.66
C LEU A 569 6.62 -20.76 -4.14
N TYR A 570 6.63 -19.45 -3.93
CA TYR A 570 5.48 -18.66 -3.49
C TYR A 570 4.41 -18.56 -4.60
N VAL A 571 3.16 -18.90 -4.30
CA VAL A 571 1.99 -18.63 -5.16
C VAL A 571 1.26 -17.45 -4.54
N ASP A 572 1.19 -16.33 -5.23
CA ASP A 572 0.73 -15.06 -4.66
C ASP A 572 -0.49 -14.46 -5.41
N ASP A 573 -1.00 -15.17 -6.41
CA ASP A 573 -2.21 -14.83 -7.17
C ASP A 573 -2.90 -16.11 -7.72
N LEU A 574 -4.16 -16.34 -7.31
CA LEU A 574 -5.01 -17.49 -7.69
C LEU A 574 -5.75 -17.35 -9.04
N ALA A 575 -5.62 -16.24 -9.75
CA ALA A 575 -6.43 -15.96 -10.95
C ALA A 575 -6.25 -17.00 -12.07
N GLY A 576 -7.35 -17.30 -12.75
CA GLY A 576 -7.46 -18.38 -13.73
C GLY A 576 -7.95 -19.70 -13.11
N LEU A 577 -7.96 -19.86 -11.78
CA LEU A 577 -8.57 -21.02 -11.13
C LEU A 577 -10.10 -21.06 -11.25
N GLU A 578 -10.78 -19.97 -11.60
CA GLU A 578 -12.23 -19.95 -11.88
C GLU A 578 -12.58 -20.91 -13.01
N ALA A 579 -11.65 -21.12 -13.97
CA ALA A 579 -11.80 -22.07 -15.05
C ALA A 579 -11.61 -23.53 -14.61
N ALA A 580 -11.04 -23.78 -13.43
CA ALA A 580 -10.87 -25.10 -12.83
C ALA A 580 -12.17 -25.59 -12.16
N VAL A 581 -13.32 -25.43 -12.81
CA VAL A 581 -14.69 -25.67 -12.31
C VAL A 581 -14.95 -27.06 -11.70
N ASN A 582 -14.06 -28.02 -11.94
CA ASN A 582 -14.12 -29.40 -11.44
C ASN A 582 -13.14 -29.69 -10.30
N LEU A 583 -12.36 -28.71 -9.83
CA LEU A 583 -11.38 -28.83 -8.75
C LEU A 583 -12.08 -29.27 -7.44
N GLU A 584 -11.52 -30.28 -6.78
CA GLU A 584 -12.04 -30.87 -5.54
C GLU A 584 -11.10 -30.62 -4.35
N GLY A 585 -9.82 -30.31 -4.60
CA GLY A 585 -8.84 -29.96 -3.58
C GLY A 585 -7.81 -28.93 -4.05
N LEU A 586 -7.51 -27.95 -3.22
CA LEU A 586 -6.42 -26.98 -3.40
C LEU A 586 -5.59 -26.93 -2.11
N TYR A 587 -4.29 -27.17 -2.24
CA TYR A 587 -3.32 -27.19 -1.14
C TYR A 587 -2.10 -26.36 -1.53
N LEU A 588 -1.95 -25.23 -0.87
CA LEU A 588 -0.84 -24.29 -1.00
C LEU A 588 -0.23 -24.02 0.38
N ALA A 589 1.05 -23.70 0.43
CA ALA A 589 1.80 -23.48 1.65
C ALA A 589 2.80 -22.34 1.45
N SER A 590 2.82 -21.40 2.40
CA SER A 590 3.53 -20.13 2.34
C SER A 590 3.16 -19.36 1.05
N THR A 591 2.08 -18.59 1.12
CA THR A 591 1.54 -17.81 -0.02
C THR A 591 1.26 -16.38 0.43
N GLY A 592 1.64 -15.37 -0.35
CA GLY A 592 1.26 -13.97 -0.12
C GLY A 592 -0.20 -13.64 -0.49
N GLU A 593 -0.99 -14.67 -0.84
CA GLU A 593 -2.37 -14.54 -1.28
C GLU A 593 -3.29 -13.90 -0.21
N GLU A 594 -4.04 -12.88 -0.62
CA GLU A 594 -5.04 -12.16 0.19
C GLU A 594 -6.48 -12.40 -0.32
N ASP A 595 -6.69 -12.78 -1.60
CA ASP A 595 -7.99 -12.84 -2.27
C ASP A 595 -8.45 -14.27 -2.66
N LEU A 596 -9.53 -14.72 -2.03
CA LEU A 596 -10.17 -16.01 -2.35
C LEU A 596 -11.25 -15.91 -3.44
N THR A 597 -11.48 -14.73 -4.05
CA THR A 597 -12.49 -14.52 -5.10
C THR A 597 -12.39 -15.50 -6.28
N PRO A 598 -11.18 -15.86 -6.79
CA PRO A 598 -11.03 -16.91 -7.81
C PRO A 598 -11.64 -18.27 -7.45
N LEU A 599 -11.84 -18.54 -6.16
CA LEU A 599 -12.43 -19.79 -5.66
C LEU A 599 -13.96 -19.76 -5.54
N ALA A 600 -14.60 -18.59 -5.55
CA ALA A 600 -16.02 -18.44 -5.20
C ALA A 600 -16.98 -19.28 -6.08
N GLY A 601 -16.61 -19.49 -7.35
CA GLY A 601 -17.37 -20.32 -8.30
C GLY A 601 -17.10 -21.83 -8.19
N LEU A 602 -16.06 -22.25 -7.46
CA LEU A 602 -15.53 -23.62 -7.45
C LEU A 602 -16.31 -24.54 -6.50
N THR A 603 -17.63 -24.60 -6.68
CA THR A 603 -18.58 -25.35 -5.85
C THR A 603 -18.32 -26.85 -5.71
N ASN A 604 -17.38 -27.42 -6.47
CA ASN A 604 -16.91 -28.81 -6.32
C ASN A 604 -15.80 -28.99 -5.26
N LEU A 605 -15.21 -27.89 -4.74
CA LEU A 605 -14.17 -27.94 -3.71
C LEU A 605 -14.66 -28.66 -2.45
N ARG A 606 -13.82 -29.56 -1.96
CA ARG A 606 -14.00 -30.35 -0.73
C ARG A 606 -12.90 -30.12 0.29
N ALA A 607 -11.70 -29.76 -0.16
CA ALA A 607 -10.58 -29.42 0.69
C ALA A 607 -9.91 -28.13 0.20
N LEU A 608 -9.65 -27.23 1.13
CA LEU A 608 -8.93 -25.99 0.90
C LEU A 608 -7.92 -25.80 2.04
N HIS A 609 -6.66 -25.60 1.70
CA HIS A 609 -5.60 -25.36 2.68
C HIS A 609 -4.59 -24.34 2.17
N PHE A 610 -4.37 -23.33 2.99
CA PHE A 610 -3.28 -22.36 2.91
C PHE A 610 -2.56 -22.37 4.26
N ASP A 611 -1.23 -22.17 4.28
CA ASP A 611 -0.42 -22.19 5.50
C ASP A 611 0.47 -20.94 5.54
N GLY A 612 0.16 -19.99 6.44
CA GLY A 612 0.81 -18.68 6.51
C GLY A 612 0.51 -17.82 5.28
N SER A 613 -0.59 -17.07 5.30
CA SER A 613 -1.14 -16.34 4.15
C SER A 613 -2.08 -15.23 4.58
N ASP A 614 -2.04 -14.03 3.98
CA ASP A 614 -2.69 -12.82 4.53
C ASP A 614 -4.24 -12.73 4.29
N ILE A 615 -4.92 -13.89 4.29
CA ILE A 615 -6.32 -14.12 3.92
C ILE A 615 -7.30 -13.64 5.01
N ALA A 616 -7.59 -12.33 5.02
CA ALA A 616 -8.51 -11.74 6.00
C ALA A 616 -10.02 -11.92 5.68
N ASP A 617 -10.42 -12.03 4.41
CA ASP A 617 -11.83 -12.14 3.99
C ASP A 617 -12.20 -13.56 3.53
N LEU A 618 -13.18 -14.16 4.19
CA LEU A 618 -13.72 -15.49 3.88
C LEU A 618 -15.03 -15.44 3.08
N ALA A 619 -15.56 -14.26 2.73
CA ALA A 619 -16.81 -14.11 1.98
C ALA A 619 -16.86 -14.93 0.67
N PRO A 620 -15.78 -15.06 -0.13
CA PRO A 620 -15.75 -15.94 -1.31
C PRO A 620 -16.08 -17.41 -1.01
N LEU A 621 -15.77 -17.89 0.21
CA LEU A 621 -16.00 -19.28 0.61
C LEU A 621 -17.47 -19.58 0.95
N ALA A 622 -18.31 -18.57 1.19
CA ALA A 622 -19.68 -18.75 1.70
C ALA A 622 -20.57 -19.62 0.79
N GLY A 623 -20.30 -19.65 -0.52
CA GLY A 623 -21.01 -20.49 -1.49
C GLY A 623 -20.53 -21.95 -1.57
N LEU A 624 -19.37 -22.28 -1.00
CA LEU A 624 -18.67 -23.55 -1.19
C LEU A 624 -19.20 -24.66 -0.27
N THR A 625 -20.52 -24.88 -0.31
CA THR A 625 -21.24 -25.79 0.59
C THR A 625 -20.81 -27.27 0.54
N ASN A 626 -19.98 -27.68 -0.43
CA ASN A 626 -19.37 -29.02 -0.49
C ASN A 626 -18.05 -29.15 0.28
N LEU A 627 -17.53 -28.05 0.84
CA LEU A 627 -16.27 -28.01 1.59
C LEU A 627 -16.37 -28.87 2.85
N ARG A 628 -15.35 -29.72 3.07
CA ARG A 628 -15.22 -30.67 4.19
C ARG A 628 -13.98 -30.40 5.04
N ALA A 629 -12.93 -29.86 4.44
CA ALA A 629 -11.72 -29.43 5.13
C ALA A 629 -11.37 -28.00 4.73
N LEU A 630 -11.20 -27.13 5.73
CA LEU A 630 -10.63 -25.80 5.58
C LEU A 630 -9.50 -25.64 6.59
N GLY A 631 -8.32 -25.24 6.13
CA GLY A 631 -7.22 -24.85 7.01
C GLY A 631 -6.59 -23.54 6.56
N LEU A 632 -6.64 -22.54 7.44
CA LEU A 632 -6.05 -21.21 7.27
C LEU A 632 -5.28 -20.80 8.56
N PRO A 633 -4.27 -21.57 9.03
CA PRO A 633 -3.43 -21.16 10.15
C PRO A 633 -2.58 -19.92 9.81
N ASP A 634 -2.44 -19.02 10.79
CA ASP A 634 -1.70 -17.75 10.71
C ASP A 634 -2.12 -16.92 9.47
N SER A 635 -3.43 -16.68 9.35
CA SER A 635 -4.03 -16.00 8.18
C SER A 635 -4.81 -14.73 8.47
N PHE A 636 -4.61 -14.10 9.63
CA PHE A 636 -5.23 -12.82 9.99
C PHE A 636 -6.78 -12.76 9.97
N VAL A 637 -7.46 -13.91 9.83
CA VAL A 637 -8.93 -14.01 9.85
C VAL A 637 -9.48 -13.43 11.15
N THR A 638 -10.46 -12.53 11.06
CA THR A 638 -11.13 -11.95 12.24
C THR A 638 -12.64 -12.21 12.24
N ASP A 639 -13.29 -12.16 11.06
CA ASP A 639 -14.67 -12.57 10.87
C ASP A 639 -14.75 -13.94 10.17
N ILE A 640 -15.53 -14.84 10.74
CA ILE A 640 -15.83 -16.17 10.21
C ILE A 640 -17.31 -16.34 9.87
N SER A 641 -18.07 -15.24 9.75
CA SER A 641 -19.49 -15.23 9.40
C SER A 641 -19.81 -16.00 8.12
N ALA A 642 -18.94 -15.92 7.12
CA ALA A 642 -19.03 -16.67 5.86
C ALA A 642 -19.07 -18.20 6.05
N LEU A 643 -18.44 -18.74 7.11
CA LEU A 643 -18.40 -20.18 7.39
C LEU A 643 -19.76 -20.74 7.86
N ALA A 644 -20.69 -19.90 8.32
CA ALA A 644 -21.95 -20.34 8.92
C ALA A 644 -22.84 -21.22 8.01
N GLY A 645 -22.68 -21.11 6.69
CA GLY A 645 -23.40 -21.92 5.69
C GLY A 645 -22.77 -23.28 5.37
N LEU A 646 -21.53 -23.53 5.80
CA LEU A 646 -20.71 -24.67 5.35
C LEU A 646 -21.01 -25.96 6.15
N ALA A 647 -22.28 -26.35 6.20
CA ALA A 647 -22.78 -27.42 7.07
C ALA A 647 -22.14 -28.82 6.88
N ASN A 648 -21.39 -29.05 5.79
CA ASN A 648 -20.65 -30.28 5.52
C ASN A 648 -19.19 -30.28 6.03
N LEU A 649 -18.74 -29.21 6.70
CA LEU A 649 -17.37 -29.07 7.17
C LEU A 649 -17.07 -30.09 8.29
N GLU A 650 -16.07 -30.96 8.06
CA GLU A 650 -15.61 -32.00 8.99
C GLU A 650 -14.32 -31.60 9.73
N VAL A 651 -13.47 -30.77 9.09
CA VAL A 651 -12.19 -30.29 9.62
C VAL A 651 -12.11 -28.78 9.42
N LEU A 652 -11.84 -28.06 10.50
CA LEU A 652 -11.55 -26.62 10.47
C LEU A 652 -10.28 -26.32 11.29
N ASP A 653 -9.30 -25.69 10.65
CA ASP A 653 -8.08 -25.20 11.27
C ASP A 653 -7.96 -23.69 11.04
N LEU A 654 -7.95 -22.93 12.13
CA LEU A 654 -7.85 -21.47 12.16
C LEU A 654 -6.89 -21.04 13.29
N ASP A 655 -5.87 -21.83 13.58
CA ASP A 655 -4.83 -21.48 14.56
C ASP A 655 -4.18 -20.11 14.23
N TYR A 656 -3.84 -19.34 15.27
CA TYR A 656 -3.14 -18.05 15.22
C TYR A 656 -3.85 -16.91 14.47
N ASN A 657 -5.18 -16.98 14.34
CA ASN A 657 -6.01 -15.93 13.75
C ASN A 657 -6.62 -14.96 14.80
N GLY A 658 -7.03 -13.76 14.35
CA GLY A 658 -7.61 -12.70 15.20
C GLY A 658 -9.09 -12.89 15.57
N ILE A 659 -9.61 -14.11 15.53
CA ILE A 659 -11.03 -14.42 15.69
C ILE A 659 -11.49 -14.13 17.12
N THR A 660 -12.59 -13.39 17.28
CA THR A 660 -13.19 -13.09 18.59
C THR A 660 -14.63 -13.56 18.76
N ASP A 661 -15.33 -13.86 17.65
CA ASP A 661 -16.71 -14.36 17.65
C ASP A 661 -16.83 -15.73 16.97
N LEU A 662 -17.10 -16.76 17.77
CA LEU A 662 -17.26 -18.14 17.28
C LEU A 662 -18.73 -18.53 17.05
N ARG A 663 -19.69 -17.61 17.16
CA ARG A 663 -21.12 -17.89 16.89
C ARG A 663 -21.38 -18.47 15.49
N PRO A 664 -20.67 -18.08 14.40
CA PRO A 664 -20.83 -18.69 13.08
C PRO A 664 -20.62 -20.21 13.06
N LEU A 665 -19.78 -20.76 13.95
CA LEU A 665 -19.51 -22.20 14.02
C LEU A 665 -20.68 -23.03 14.58
N ALA A 666 -21.67 -22.41 15.24
CA ALA A 666 -22.71 -23.13 15.98
C ALA A 666 -23.59 -24.06 15.11
N GLY A 667 -23.67 -23.80 13.79
CA GLY A 667 -24.39 -24.64 12.82
C GLY A 667 -23.59 -25.81 12.24
N LEU A 668 -22.27 -25.87 12.47
CA LEU A 668 -21.36 -26.79 11.77
C LEU A 668 -21.31 -28.18 12.44
N THR A 669 -22.48 -28.81 12.55
CA THR A 669 -22.68 -30.05 13.33
C THR A 669 -21.93 -31.28 12.82
N GLU A 670 -21.38 -31.23 11.60
CA GLU A 670 -20.53 -32.29 11.04
C GLU A 670 -19.05 -32.20 11.47
N LEU A 671 -18.62 -31.10 12.12
CA LEU A 671 -17.23 -30.92 12.56
C LEU A 671 -16.75 -32.04 13.48
N ARG A 672 -15.57 -32.57 13.16
CA ARG A 672 -14.84 -33.61 13.87
C ARG A 672 -13.50 -33.12 14.41
N VAL A 673 -12.88 -32.14 13.73
CA VAL A 673 -11.64 -31.47 14.16
C VAL A 673 -11.85 -29.96 14.09
N LEU A 674 -11.54 -29.26 15.19
CA LEU A 674 -11.52 -27.80 15.27
C LEU A 674 -10.22 -27.35 15.95
N GLN A 675 -9.45 -26.47 15.29
CA GLN A 675 -8.22 -25.88 15.84
C GLN A 675 -8.33 -24.34 15.84
N LEU A 676 -8.09 -23.75 17.02
CA LEU A 676 -8.27 -22.35 17.39
C LEU A 676 -7.22 -21.90 18.44
N ARG A 677 -5.95 -22.31 18.30
CA ARG A 677 -4.84 -21.75 19.10
C ARG A 677 -4.70 -20.26 18.83
N GLY A 678 -4.24 -19.50 19.83
CA GLY A 678 -3.91 -18.08 19.67
C GLY A 678 -5.08 -17.18 19.26
N CYS A 679 -6.34 -17.63 19.42
CA CYS A 679 -7.48 -16.89 18.91
C CYS A 679 -7.82 -15.64 19.77
N GLY A 680 -7.77 -14.47 19.13
CA GLY A 680 -7.99 -13.14 19.73
C GLY A 680 -6.72 -12.33 19.96
N GLU A 681 -6.83 -10.99 19.95
CA GLU A 681 -5.69 -10.08 20.22
C GLU A 681 -5.24 -10.19 21.68
N TYR A 682 -4.05 -10.73 21.98
CA TYR A 682 -3.52 -10.76 23.35
C TYR A 682 -3.55 -9.36 24.01
N PRO A 683 -4.20 -9.16 25.18
CA PRO A 683 -4.65 -10.17 26.16
C PRO A 683 -6.13 -10.56 26.09
N ILE A 684 -6.87 -10.15 25.06
CA ILE A 684 -8.28 -10.47 24.82
C ILE A 684 -8.38 -11.92 24.33
N MET A 685 -8.82 -12.81 25.22
CA MET A 685 -9.13 -14.20 24.87
C MET A 685 -10.42 -14.27 24.06
N CYS A 686 -10.51 -15.24 23.15
CA CYS A 686 -11.77 -15.68 22.52
C CYS A 686 -12.92 -15.78 23.53
N ALA A 687 -14.01 -15.03 23.30
CA ALA A 687 -15.25 -15.18 24.05
C ALA A 687 -16.00 -16.42 23.56
N LEU A 688 -15.62 -17.60 24.07
CA LEU A 688 -16.21 -18.89 23.70
C LEU A 688 -17.74 -18.89 23.89
N PRO A 689 -18.55 -18.94 22.81
CA PRO A 689 -19.97 -19.23 22.91
C PRO A 689 -20.17 -20.72 23.23
N PRO A 690 -21.40 -21.17 23.53
CA PRO A 690 -21.65 -22.59 23.79
C PRO A 690 -21.38 -23.47 22.55
N LEU A 691 -20.21 -24.10 22.49
CA LEU A 691 -19.83 -25.05 21.44
C LEU A 691 -20.61 -26.39 21.50
N ALA A 692 -21.54 -26.53 22.44
CA ALA A 692 -22.35 -27.73 22.70
C ALA A 692 -23.16 -28.26 21.49
N GLY A 693 -23.35 -27.45 20.44
CA GLY A 693 -23.94 -27.89 19.18
C GLY A 693 -23.04 -28.83 18.36
N LEU A 694 -21.72 -28.77 18.55
CA LEU A 694 -20.70 -29.53 17.80
C LEU A 694 -20.59 -30.99 18.29
N THR A 695 -21.72 -31.70 18.28
CA THR A 695 -21.84 -33.02 18.92
C THR A 695 -20.96 -34.12 18.30
N ARG A 696 -20.44 -33.93 17.07
CA ARG A 696 -19.52 -34.87 16.41
C ARG A 696 -18.04 -34.62 16.66
N LEU A 697 -17.68 -33.54 17.38
CA LEU A 697 -16.30 -33.13 17.56
C LEU A 697 -15.47 -34.21 18.29
N GLU A 698 -14.37 -34.65 17.68
CA GLU A 698 -13.43 -35.66 18.19
C GLU A 698 -12.11 -35.04 18.65
N LYS A 699 -11.62 -33.99 17.98
CA LYS A 699 -10.45 -33.19 18.39
C LYS A 699 -10.84 -31.71 18.51
N LEU A 700 -10.45 -31.08 19.62
CA LEU A 700 -10.53 -29.65 19.85
C LEU A 700 -9.17 -29.14 20.31
N VAL A 701 -8.69 -28.06 19.68
CA VAL A 701 -7.51 -27.30 20.08
C VAL A 701 -7.93 -25.85 20.24
N ILE A 702 -7.64 -25.22 21.38
CA ILE A 702 -8.09 -23.85 21.71
C ILE A 702 -7.08 -23.08 22.55
N THR A 703 -7.21 -21.75 22.58
CA THR A 703 -6.72 -20.90 23.68
C THR A 703 -7.93 -20.33 24.44
N GLY A 704 -8.06 -20.57 25.75
CA GLY A 704 -9.22 -20.08 26.52
C GLY A 704 -9.55 -20.84 27.81
N ASP A 705 -10.61 -20.39 28.49
CA ASP A 705 -11.24 -21.08 29.62
C ASP A 705 -12.16 -22.23 29.15
N LEU A 706 -12.20 -23.32 29.92
CA LEU A 706 -13.00 -24.51 29.66
C LEU A 706 -14.48 -24.35 30.01
N ALA A 707 -14.89 -23.29 30.71
CA ALA A 707 -16.24 -23.10 31.23
C ALA A 707 -17.37 -23.26 30.18
N HIS A 708 -17.08 -22.95 28.91
CA HIS A 708 -18.05 -23.01 27.81
C HIS A 708 -18.03 -24.32 26.99
N LEU A 709 -17.14 -25.27 27.31
CA LEU A 709 -16.98 -26.53 26.57
C LEU A 709 -17.90 -27.66 27.04
N SER A 710 -18.76 -27.42 28.03
CA SER A 710 -19.71 -28.43 28.51
C SER A 710 -20.64 -28.88 27.38
N GLY A 711 -20.78 -30.20 27.17
CA GLY A 711 -21.69 -30.75 26.15
C GLY A 711 -21.03 -31.23 24.85
N LEU A 712 -19.74 -31.55 24.85
CA LEU A 712 -19.03 -32.20 23.73
C LEU A 712 -18.88 -33.73 23.99
N PRO A 713 -19.90 -34.57 23.72
CA PRO A 713 -19.94 -35.97 24.18
C PRO A 713 -18.98 -36.92 23.45
N ASN A 714 -18.48 -36.52 22.26
CA ASN A 714 -17.63 -37.34 21.41
C ASN A 714 -16.14 -36.97 21.46
N LEU A 715 -15.78 -35.93 22.22
CA LEU A 715 -14.42 -35.42 22.26
C LEU A 715 -13.45 -36.49 22.80
N ARG A 716 -12.36 -36.71 22.06
CA ARG A 716 -11.29 -37.67 22.36
C ARG A 716 -9.97 -36.96 22.67
N THR A 717 -9.71 -35.86 21.99
CA THR A 717 -8.50 -35.04 22.17
C THR A 717 -8.90 -33.61 22.49
N LEU A 718 -8.40 -33.09 23.60
CA LEU A 718 -8.46 -31.68 23.96
C LEU A 718 -7.05 -31.18 24.20
N GLU A 719 -6.65 -30.17 23.44
CA GLU A 719 -5.39 -29.43 23.61
C GLU A 719 -5.73 -27.97 23.95
N VAL A 720 -5.09 -27.41 24.98
CA VAL A 720 -5.30 -26.02 25.41
C VAL A 720 -3.96 -25.29 25.38
N ASP A 721 -3.83 -24.33 24.47
CA ASP A 721 -2.61 -23.56 24.25
C ASP A 721 -2.54 -22.32 25.15
N GLY A 722 -1.35 -22.03 25.66
CA GLY A 722 -1.04 -20.90 26.54
C GLY A 722 -0.89 -21.24 28.03
N ASN A 723 -0.06 -20.45 28.73
CA ASN A 723 0.22 -20.54 30.17
C ASN A 723 -0.95 -20.00 31.04
N VAL A 724 -2.18 -20.45 30.78
CA VAL A 724 -3.34 -20.09 31.61
C VAL A 724 -3.23 -20.87 32.92
N LEU A 725 -2.81 -20.18 33.99
CA LEU A 725 -2.44 -20.81 35.27
C LEU A 725 -3.62 -21.44 36.04
N ASP A 726 -4.86 -21.11 35.67
CA ASP A 726 -6.10 -21.64 36.28
C ASP A 726 -7.12 -22.07 35.20
N LEU A 727 -7.00 -23.28 34.64
CA LEU A 727 -8.08 -23.91 33.88
C LEU A 727 -9.12 -24.47 34.86
N ASN A 728 -10.37 -24.03 34.70
CA ASN A 728 -11.48 -24.63 35.43
C ASN A 728 -11.86 -26.00 34.85
N ILE A 729 -11.09 -27.04 35.20
CA ILE A 729 -11.28 -28.41 34.70
C ILE A 729 -12.57 -29.10 35.18
N THR A 730 -13.44 -28.43 35.96
CA THR A 730 -14.75 -28.98 36.36
C THR A 730 -15.65 -29.33 35.16
N ALA A 731 -15.55 -28.58 34.06
CA ALA A 731 -16.30 -28.83 32.83
C ALA A 731 -15.94 -30.18 32.17
N LEU A 732 -14.70 -30.67 32.34
CA LEU A 732 -14.22 -31.92 31.75
C LEU A 732 -14.98 -33.15 32.25
N GLY A 733 -15.59 -33.08 33.44
CA GLY A 733 -16.41 -34.16 33.99
C GLY A 733 -17.61 -34.57 33.14
N GLN A 734 -17.94 -33.80 32.09
CA GLN A 734 -19.00 -34.07 31.11
C GLN A 734 -18.48 -34.61 29.75
N MET A 735 -17.19 -34.93 29.63
CA MET A 735 -16.55 -35.41 28.39
C MET A 735 -16.06 -36.87 28.53
N PRO A 736 -16.95 -37.87 28.70
CA PRO A 736 -16.57 -39.23 29.10
C PRO A 736 -15.78 -40.04 28.05
N ARG A 737 -15.59 -39.50 26.84
CA ARG A 737 -14.82 -40.13 25.75
C ARG A 737 -13.38 -39.62 25.61
N LEU A 738 -12.97 -38.66 26.44
CA LEU A 738 -11.63 -38.06 26.37
C LEU A 738 -10.53 -39.10 26.62
N ARG A 739 -9.51 -39.07 25.76
CA ARG A 739 -8.33 -39.95 25.74
C ARG A 739 -7.04 -39.17 25.91
N VAL A 740 -6.98 -37.97 25.32
CA VAL A 740 -5.84 -37.07 25.35
C VAL A 740 -6.32 -35.73 25.90
N LEU A 741 -5.68 -35.29 26.98
CA LEU A 741 -5.80 -33.95 27.54
C LEU A 741 -4.39 -33.35 27.60
N ARG A 742 -4.19 -32.19 26.97
CA ARG A 742 -2.89 -31.51 26.95
C ARG A 742 -3.02 -30.01 27.19
N GLY A 743 -2.07 -29.47 27.94
CA GLY A 743 -1.90 -28.04 28.19
C GLY A 743 -2.73 -27.48 29.34
N GLY A 744 -2.34 -26.28 29.78
CA GLY A 744 -2.99 -25.52 30.85
C GLY A 744 -2.57 -25.85 32.28
N GLY A 745 -2.74 -24.88 33.18
CA GLY A 745 -2.62 -25.02 34.62
C GLY A 745 -3.87 -25.64 35.25
N ALA A 746 -3.73 -26.72 36.02
CA ALA A 746 -4.89 -27.37 36.66
C ALA A 746 -5.26 -26.82 38.04
N GLY A 747 -4.58 -25.76 38.50
CA GLY A 747 -4.74 -25.19 39.84
C GLY A 747 -4.57 -26.23 40.96
N ASP A 748 -5.37 -26.06 42.02
CA ASP A 748 -5.30 -26.85 43.26
C ASP A 748 -6.20 -28.12 43.29
N ASP A 749 -7.03 -28.41 42.28
CA ASP A 749 -7.99 -29.53 42.32
C ASP A 749 -8.07 -30.41 41.05
N LEU A 750 -7.44 -31.59 41.09
CA LEU A 750 -7.55 -32.63 40.05
C LEU A 750 -8.79 -33.54 40.16
N SER A 751 -9.67 -33.34 41.15
CA SER A 751 -10.85 -34.19 41.38
C SER A 751 -11.81 -34.31 40.18
N PRO A 752 -12.00 -33.32 39.29
CA PRO A 752 -12.84 -33.47 38.10
C PRO A 752 -12.36 -34.58 37.15
N LEU A 753 -11.06 -34.86 37.10
CA LEU A 753 -10.47 -35.85 36.19
C LEU A 753 -10.92 -37.28 36.50
N ILE A 754 -11.36 -37.61 37.73
CA ILE A 754 -11.73 -38.99 38.13
C ILE A 754 -12.84 -39.62 37.29
N ARG A 755 -13.60 -38.80 36.53
CA ARG A 755 -14.65 -39.25 35.62
C ARG A 755 -14.10 -39.68 34.24
N LEU A 756 -12.90 -39.24 33.89
CA LEU A 756 -12.23 -39.49 32.62
C LEU A 756 -11.47 -40.83 32.63
N THR A 757 -12.09 -41.91 33.10
CA THR A 757 -11.43 -43.22 33.30
C THR A 757 -10.83 -43.83 32.02
N GLY A 758 -11.17 -43.28 30.85
CA GLY A 758 -10.59 -43.63 29.56
C GLY A 758 -9.32 -42.87 29.16
N LEU A 759 -8.84 -41.90 29.96
CA LEU A 759 -7.69 -41.06 29.64
C LEU A 759 -6.39 -41.89 29.52
N THR A 760 -5.65 -41.67 28.43
CA THR A 760 -4.39 -42.35 28.10
C THR A 760 -3.19 -41.41 28.08
N VAL A 761 -3.42 -40.12 27.81
CA VAL A 761 -2.40 -39.06 27.82
C VAL A 761 -2.91 -37.89 28.66
N LEU A 762 -2.12 -37.45 29.63
CA LEU A 762 -2.36 -36.26 30.45
C LEU A 762 -1.11 -35.40 30.49
N GLU A 763 -1.19 -34.20 29.92
CA GLU A 763 -0.14 -33.18 29.95
C GLU A 763 -0.73 -31.91 30.58
N LEU A 764 -0.13 -31.46 31.69
CA LEU A 764 -0.53 -30.28 32.45
C LEU A 764 0.72 -29.47 32.84
N GLN A 765 0.55 -28.17 33.06
CA GLN A 765 1.62 -27.30 33.59
C GLN A 765 1.22 -26.74 34.96
N GLY A 766 2.17 -26.21 35.73
CA GLY A 766 1.89 -25.39 36.92
C GLY A 766 1.09 -26.08 38.04
N VAL A 767 1.05 -27.42 38.10
CA VAL A 767 0.17 -28.15 39.03
C VAL A 767 0.65 -28.01 40.47
N SER A 768 -0.18 -27.43 41.33
CA SER A 768 -0.03 -27.36 42.79
C SER A 768 -0.85 -28.43 43.54
N ALA A 769 -1.88 -28.98 42.88
CA ALA A 769 -2.75 -30.01 43.41
C ALA A 769 -2.04 -31.34 43.80
N THR A 770 -2.66 -32.09 44.72
CA THR A 770 -2.27 -33.49 44.97
C THR A 770 -2.60 -34.38 43.76
N LEU A 771 -1.67 -35.28 43.40
CA LEU A 771 -1.87 -36.25 42.32
C LEU A 771 -2.79 -37.42 42.69
N ALA A 772 -3.28 -37.52 43.93
CA ALA A 772 -4.11 -38.63 44.40
C ALA A 772 -5.34 -38.98 43.50
N PRO A 773 -6.05 -38.02 42.86
CA PRO A 773 -7.14 -38.31 41.93
C PRO A 773 -6.72 -39.17 40.71
N LEU A 774 -5.46 -39.11 40.28
CA LEU A 774 -4.94 -39.88 39.14
C LEU A 774 -4.98 -41.40 39.38
N SER A 775 -5.09 -41.85 40.63
CA SER A 775 -5.35 -43.26 40.99
C SER A 775 -6.64 -43.83 40.37
N ARG A 776 -7.56 -42.97 39.91
CA ARG A 776 -8.80 -43.37 39.22
C ARG A 776 -8.64 -43.46 37.70
N LEU A 777 -7.44 -43.24 37.17
CA LEU A 777 -7.09 -43.27 35.74
C LEU A 777 -6.14 -44.44 35.41
N PRO A 778 -6.57 -45.71 35.55
CA PRO A 778 -5.70 -46.88 35.38
C PRO A 778 -5.24 -47.10 33.93
N GLY A 779 -5.84 -46.41 32.96
CA GLY A 779 -5.48 -46.48 31.53
C GLY A 779 -4.41 -45.47 31.10
N LEU A 780 -3.87 -44.66 32.02
CA LEU A 780 -2.89 -43.62 31.68
C LEU A 780 -1.54 -44.24 31.27
N LEU A 781 -1.05 -43.86 30.09
CA LEU A 781 0.20 -44.34 29.48
C LEU A 781 1.28 -43.25 29.48
N GLU A 782 0.86 -41.99 29.32
CA GLU A 782 1.73 -40.82 29.25
C GLU A 782 1.23 -39.78 30.26
N LEU A 783 2.12 -39.40 31.18
CA LEU A 783 1.90 -38.35 32.16
C LEU A 783 3.00 -37.30 32.04
N GLN A 784 2.62 -36.04 31.81
CA GLN A 784 3.50 -34.89 31.79
C GLN A 784 2.95 -33.82 32.74
N ILE A 785 3.74 -33.44 33.74
CA ILE A 785 3.42 -32.36 34.69
C ILE A 785 4.68 -31.52 34.87
N GLU A 786 4.68 -30.30 34.35
CA GLU A 786 5.87 -29.44 34.34
C GLU A 786 5.67 -28.08 35.03
N GLY A 787 6.71 -27.58 35.70
CA GLY A 787 6.73 -26.22 36.26
C GLY A 787 5.78 -26.00 37.45
N GLY A 788 5.47 -27.05 38.23
CA GLY A 788 4.50 -27.03 39.33
C GLY A 788 5.10 -27.11 40.74
N GLU A 789 4.24 -27.33 41.74
CA GLU A 789 4.63 -27.53 43.14
C GLU A 789 4.56 -29.00 43.59
N VAL A 790 4.52 -29.97 42.66
CA VAL A 790 4.36 -31.38 43.00
C VAL A 790 5.54 -31.91 43.83
N GLU A 791 5.24 -32.37 45.04
CA GLU A 791 6.17 -33.07 45.95
C GLU A 791 5.86 -34.57 46.07
N ASP A 792 4.58 -34.91 46.28
CA ASP A 792 4.13 -36.30 46.50
C ASP A 792 3.71 -37.01 45.21
N ILE A 793 4.56 -37.92 44.76
CA ILE A 793 4.33 -38.81 43.62
C ILE A 793 3.97 -40.24 44.03
N SER A 794 3.58 -40.49 45.29
CA SER A 794 3.29 -41.84 45.81
C SER A 794 2.25 -42.60 44.99
N VAL A 795 1.27 -41.89 44.41
CA VAL A 795 0.23 -42.47 43.53
C VAL A 795 0.82 -43.19 42.31
N LEU A 796 1.96 -42.73 41.78
CA LEU A 796 2.57 -43.29 40.57
C LEU A 796 3.09 -44.71 40.79
N SER A 797 3.32 -45.15 42.03
CA SER A 797 3.70 -46.53 42.34
C SER A 797 2.64 -47.57 41.93
N ALA A 798 1.36 -47.19 41.91
CA ALA A 798 0.25 -48.05 41.52
C ALA A 798 -0.13 -47.93 40.03
N MET A 799 0.40 -46.93 39.31
CA MET A 799 0.05 -46.63 37.92
C MET A 799 0.93 -47.42 36.95
N THR A 800 0.78 -48.75 36.95
CA THR A 800 1.63 -49.69 36.19
C THR A 800 1.40 -49.68 34.66
N GLY A 801 0.50 -48.83 34.15
CA GLY A 801 0.32 -48.62 32.70
C GLY A 801 1.20 -47.53 32.11
N LEU A 802 1.87 -46.73 32.95
CA LEU A 802 2.72 -45.62 32.50
C LEU A 802 3.96 -46.12 31.77
N ALA A 803 4.18 -45.61 30.56
CA ALA A 803 5.36 -45.80 29.72
C ALA A 803 6.18 -44.51 29.55
N LYS A 804 5.55 -43.34 29.74
CA LYS A 804 6.24 -42.04 29.75
C LYS A 804 5.81 -41.18 30.93
N VAL A 805 6.80 -40.66 31.66
CA VAL A 805 6.61 -39.87 32.89
C VAL A 805 7.55 -38.66 32.84
N PHE A 806 7.00 -37.51 32.47
CA PHE A 806 7.72 -36.23 32.45
C PHE A 806 7.27 -35.40 33.66
N LEU A 807 8.17 -35.12 34.59
CA LEU A 807 7.88 -34.42 35.84
C LEU A 807 8.84 -33.25 36.07
N ALA A 808 9.30 -32.61 34.99
CA ALA A 808 10.34 -31.58 35.04
C ALA A 808 9.90 -30.34 35.86
N ASP A 809 10.88 -29.68 36.49
CA ASP A 809 10.72 -28.39 37.18
C ASP A 809 9.59 -28.40 38.24
N ASN A 810 9.54 -29.46 39.07
CA ASN A 810 8.68 -29.60 40.26
C ASN A 810 9.52 -29.65 41.56
N ARG A 811 8.90 -29.99 42.71
CA ARG A 811 9.54 -30.08 44.04
C ARG A 811 9.83 -31.53 44.48
N ILE A 812 9.90 -32.49 43.55
CA ILE A 812 10.07 -33.91 43.89
C ILE A 812 11.47 -34.16 44.46
N ALA A 813 11.53 -34.69 45.68
CA ALA A 813 12.79 -35.08 46.32
C ALA A 813 13.05 -36.61 46.26
N ASN A 814 11.99 -37.42 46.36
CA ASN A 814 12.08 -38.87 46.53
C ASN A 814 11.46 -39.64 45.35
N LEU A 815 12.30 -40.41 44.65
CA LEU A 815 11.90 -41.24 43.50
C LEU A 815 11.51 -42.69 43.85
N ALA A 816 11.50 -43.07 45.14
CA ALA A 816 11.09 -44.41 45.57
C ALA A 816 9.74 -44.87 45.00
N PRO A 817 8.70 -44.02 44.83
CA PRO A 817 7.45 -44.42 44.17
C PRO A 817 7.61 -44.87 42.71
N LEU A 818 8.54 -44.27 41.94
CA LEU A 818 8.82 -44.70 40.57
C LEU A 818 9.58 -46.03 40.56
N VAL A 819 10.52 -46.24 41.49
CA VAL A 819 11.20 -47.53 41.65
C VAL A 819 10.21 -48.64 42.02
N ALA A 820 9.22 -48.32 42.86
CA ALA A 820 8.15 -49.23 43.27
C ALA A 820 7.09 -49.49 42.19
N ASN A 821 6.99 -48.65 41.15
CA ASN A 821 6.11 -48.90 40.02
C ASN A 821 6.59 -50.15 39.26
N ALA A 822 5.79 -51.21 39.25
CA ALA A 822 6.13 -52.48 38.62
C ALA A 822 5.97 -52.49 37.08
N GLY A 823 5.35 -51.46 36.50
CA GLY A 823 5.16 -51.31 35.05
C GLY A 823 6.40 -50.80 34.31
N LEU A 824 7.06 -49.76 34.85
CA LEU A 824 8.17 -49.07 34.18
C LEU A 824 9.35 -50.03 33.83
N GLY A 825 9.66 -50.19 32.56
CA GLY A 825 10.61 -51.18 32.06
C GLY A 825 11.49 -50.69 30.91
N GLU A 826 11.83 -51.61 30.03
CA GLU A 826 12.75 -51.35 28.92
C GLU A 826 12.11 -50.39 27.89
N HIS A 827 12.85 -49.34 27.54
CA HIS A 827 12.45 -48.23 26.65
C HIS A 827 11.44 -47.21 27.22
N ASP A 828 10.95 -47.38 28.44
CA ASP A 828 10.10 -46.36 29.08
C ASP A 828 10.89 -45.10 29.42
N LEU A 829 10.22 -43.94 29.37
CA LEU A 829 10.84 -42.61 29.48
C LEU A 829 10.50 -41.95 30.81
N VAL A 830 11.52 -41.48 31.54
CA VAL A 830 11.37 -40.74 32.80
C VAL A 830 12.22 -39.47 32.77
N HIS A 831 11.58 -38.30 32.80
CA HIS A 831 12.26 -37.00 32.76
C HIS A 831 12.06 -36.24 34.07
N LEU A 832 13.16 -35.86 34.72
CA LEU A 832 13.16 -35.36 36.11
C LEU A 832 14.03 -34.09 36.29
N ARG A 833 14.25 -33.35 35.20
CA ARG A 833 14.96 -32.06 35.20
C ARG A 833 14.41 -31.13 36.29
N GLY A 834 15.26 -30.28 36.89
CA GLY A 834 14.83 -29.18 37.76
C GLY A 834 14.32 -29.55 39.17
N ASN A 835 14.22 -30.84 39.49
CA ASN A 835 13.69 -31.30 40.78
C ASN A 835 14.78 -31.32 41.89
N PRO A 836 14.43 -31.05 43.16
CA PRO A 836 15.33 -31.09 44.32
C PRO A 836 15.60 -32.53 44.81
N LEU A 837 16.07 -33.38 43.91
CA LEU A 837 16.31 -34.81 44.15
C LEU A 837 17.35 -35.05 45.28
N THR A 838 17.04 -35.96 46.20
CA THR A 838 17.97 -36.37 47.26
C THR A 838 19.16 -37.18 46.72
N ASP A 839 20.25 -37.26 47.51
CA ASP A 839 21.39 -38.14 47.22
C ASP A 839 20.96 -39.61 47.03
N GLU A 840 19.93 -40.08 47.74
CA GLU A 840 19.37 -41.42 47.57
C GLU A 840 18.65 -41.56 46.21
N SER A 841 17.88 -40.56 45.81
CA SER A 841 17.25 -40.51 44.49
C SER A 841 18.28 -40.51 43.36
N LEU A 842 19.33 -39.69 43.47
CA LEU A 842 20.38 -39.58 42.46
C LEU A 842 21.26 -40.84 42.38
N ASN A 843 21.69 -41.39 43.52
CA ASN A 843 22.71 -42.44 43.57
C ASN A 843 22.15 -43.87 43.72
N GLN A 844 20.87 -44.04 44.04
CA GLN A 844 20.23 -45.36 44.18
C GLN A 844 18.99 -45.51 43.29
N HIS A 845 18.01 -44.60 43.37
CA HIS A 845 16.76 -44.76 42.63
C HIS A 845 16.93 -44.64 41.11
N ILE A 846 17.66 -43.63 40.61
CA ILE A 846 17.92 -43.48 39.17
C ILE A 846 18.70 -44.67 38.59
N PRO A 847 19.79 -45.16 39.22
CA PRO A 847 20.45 -46.39 38.81
C PRO A 847 19.53 -47.63 38.81
N ALA A 848 18.64 -47.77 39.80
CA ALA A 848 17.68 -48.88 39.86
C ALA A 848 16.65 -48.85 38.71
N LEU A 849 16.17 -47.66 38.32
CA LEU A 849 15.32 -47.47 37.14
C LEU A 849 16.08 -47.81 35.84
N ARG A 850 17.30 -47.26 35.67
CA ARG A 850 18.13 -47.52 34.49
C ARG A 850 18.51 -49.01 34.34
N ALA A 851 18.70 -49.72 35.46
CA ALA A 851 18.97 -51.16 35.45
C ALA A 851 17.76 -52.00 34.97
N ARG A 852 16.54 -51.44 34.97
CA ARG A 852 15.33 -52.04 34.38
C ARG A 852 15.15 -51.69 32.90
N GLY A 853 16.08 -50.93 32.30
CA GLY A 853 15.99 -50.44 30.92
C GLY A 853 15.23 -49.12 30.75
N VAL A 854 14.83 -48.47 31.85
CA VAL A 854 14.14 -47.17 31.84
C VAL A 854 15.14 -46.07 31.46
N ILE A 855 14.77 -45.25 30.47
CA ILE A 855 15.54 -44.11 29.97
C ILE A 855 15.25 -42.91 30.88
N VAL A 856 16.16 -42.67 31.83
CA VAL A 856 16.04 -41.53 32.78
C VAL A 856 16.87 -40.33 32.33
N THR A 857 16.22 -39.20 32.05
CA THR A 857 16.85 -37.92 31.66
C THR A 857 16.75 -36.87 32.77
N LEU A 858 17.81 -36.05 32.91
CA LEU A 858 17.91 -34.95 33.90
C LEU A 858 18.24 -33.59 33.26
N THR A 859 18.63 -33.57 31.98
CA THR A 859 18.93 -32.37 31.20
C THR A 859 17.74 -32.00 30.33
N GLN A 860 17.85 -30.89 29.58
CA GLN A 860 17.03 -30.71 28.37
C GLN A 860 17.34 -31.83 27.35
#